data_AF-A0A9W9EPV4-F1
#
_entry.id   AF-A0A9W9EPV4-F1
#
_cell.length_a   1.000
_cell.length_b   1.000
_cell.length_c   1.000
_cell.angle_alpha   90.00
_cell.angle_beta   90.00
_cell.angle_gamma   90.00
#
_symmetry.space_group_name_H-M   'P 1'
#
loop_
_entity.id
_entity.type
_entity.pdbx_description
1 polymer ?
#
loop_
_entity_poly.entity_id
_entity_poly.type
_entity_poly.pdbx_seq_one_letter_code
_entity_poly.pdbx_strand_id
1 'polypeptide(L)'
;MHQSTSEVAIARQKRQKNPNRCRPKSKGGCQRCKQRRRRCDETKPSCQECTKKGLDCPGYQKKPLEWRYVFKEEDNYGGQTNSFSVQLDDSFGQEQITTTPESQEEEVVHSKNLQSLWDEASSTLFDELPEIDPSIRATSKLDPILSDLSINKPATHSDSLSVLHRRLATSPVPSFLIHMPAILVQYYFDYVCKSWSSFDSPLNPFRIIVSRLWSRNAAIYYTIQSMAAASLANDFPGMKTIGIQTQQQAIACLRNNPRVGSLHRDNQDDEYFLALLMIGMTTAWHDAGDLGLEYLKEAKDHLTKQQQLCQDANSTFAKQYPLFQQCLLYWNMLAAFVAEDSLLLTEESVLEAPEPETSVYLVDGQALPHPWTGPFSKSLSLFYQTARVVRAARILYRTCVGEPDPTTFDFAFLMEEVDLRQKAERLEEDMLFTGFSSYCGPVDIGDTDTPPSHFITLAEAYRCASLLQIYHVFPDILDERIRLSQSPGQDIPPLFSVLFSSTSSVNITFPSSEVTRRILALHIVSLLDQIPTTSGTRCMHPIVLACISSDLIFSNDSLFGPAANAIASLNTLDVEIAQARRRVSLWLSELGLILPKLRMQRISDVVRMTWERADEGVQDYWLDVMIERGLETIMG
;
A
#
# COMPACT_ATOMS: atom_id res chain seq x y z
N MET A 1 6.04 89.64 39.67
CA MET A 1 7.11 89.83 40.67
C MET A 1 7.37 88.45 41.25
N HIS A 2 8.46 87.74 40.88
CA HIS A 2 9.81 87.88 41.45
C HIS A 2 9.78 87.83 42.99
N GLN A 3 10.46 86.91 43.66
CA GLN A 3 11.91 86.74 43.57
C GLN A 3 12.44 85.31 43.76
N SER A 4 13.65 85.12 43.26
CA SER A 4 14.50 83.94 43.34
C SER A 4 15.14 83.76 44.72
N THR A 5 15.42 82.51 45.12
CA THR A 5 16.63 82.16 45.89
C THR A 5 17.20 80.85 45.36
N SER A 6 18.52 80.69 45.48
CA SER A 6 19.31 79.62 44.85
C SER A 6 20.06 78.81 45.90
N GLU A 7 20.01 77.48 45.84
CA GLU A 7 20.89 76.63 46.65
C GLU A 7 21.51 75.45 45.88
N VAL A 8 22.84 75.54 45.84
CA VAL A 8 23.91 74.57 45.57
C VAL A 8 23.54 73.09 45.41
N ALA A 9 23.95 72.51 44.26
CA ALA A 9 23.85 71.07 44.00
C ALA A 9 25.01 70.26 44.63
N ILE A 10 24.67 69.22 45.39
CA ILE A 10 25.62 68.19 45.86
C ILE A 10 25.52 66.96 44.95
N ALA A 11 26.60 66.63 44.25
CA ALA A 11 26.63 65.52 43.30
C ALA A 11 26.66 64.14 43.99
N ARG A 12 25.57 63.36 43.87
CA ARG A 12 25.57 61.93 44.22
C ARG A 12 26.22 61.09 43.12
N GLN A 13 27.28 60.36 43.48
CA GLN A 13 27.99 59.44 42.59
C GLN A 13 27.04 58.35 42.02
N LYS A 14 27.08 58.14 40.70
CA LYS A 14 26.36 57.05 40.03
C LYS A 14 26.95 55.70 40.45
N ARG A 15 26.17 54.86 41.14
CA ARG A 15 26.50 53.43 41.29
C ARG A 15 26.61 52.79 39.90
N GLN A 16 27.81 52.33 39.52
CA GLN A 16 28.03 51.58 38.29
C GLN A 16 27.21 50.28 38.33
N LYS A 17 26.37 50.04 37.30
CA LYS A 17 25.69 48.76 37.13
C LYS A 17 26.70 47.72 36.65
N ASN A 18 26.79 46.59 37.36
CA ASN A 18 27.70 45.49 37.06
C ASN A 18 27.40 44.92 35.64
N PRO A 19 28.35 44.96 34.69
CA PRO A 19 28.08 44.72 33.26
C PRO A 19 27.69 43.27 32.92
N ASN A 20 27.85 42.32 33.86
CA ASN A 20 27.53 40.92 33.65
C ASN A 20 26.04 40.55 33.81
N ARG A 21 25.13 41.50 34.10
CA ARG A 21 23.71 41.18 34.34
C ARG A 21 22.86 40.98 33.08
N CYS A 22 23.37 41.35 31.89
CA CYS A 22 22.65 41.25 30.61
C CYS A 22 23.46 40.52 29.51
N ARG A 23 23.71 39.23 29.68
CA ARG A 23 24.05 38.32 28.57
C ARG A 23 23.20 37.04 28.66
N PRO A 24 22.70 36.52 27.52
CA PRO A 24 21.78 35.38 27.53
C PRO A 24 22.44 34.12 28.12
N LYS A 25 21.64 33.33 28.86
CA LYS A 25 22.07 32.03 29.39
C LYS A 25 22.23 31.04 28.23
N SER A 26 23.27 30.22 28.30
CA SER A 26 23.59 29.30 27.21
C SER A 26 22.57 28.14 27.16
N LYS A 27 21.95 27.93 25.99
CA LYS A 27 20.86 26.93 25.84
C LYS A 27 21.40 25.50 25.94
N GLY A 28 22.62 25.25 25.46
CA GLY A 28 23.26 23.93 25.41
C GLY A 28 23.92 23.46 26.71
N GLY A 29 24.09 24.31 27.72
CA GLY A 29 24.95 24.07 28.89
C GLY A 29 24.77 22.71 29.58
N CYS A 30 25.85 22.14 30.14
CA CYS A 30 25.84 20.84 30.79
C CYS A 30 24.88 20.82 31.99
N GLN A 31 24.38 19.63 32.36
CA GLN A 31 23.39 19.50 33.44
C GLN A 31 23.90 20.08 34.77
N ARG A 32 25.18 19.90 35.11
CA ARG A 32 25.77 20.38 36.38
C ARG A 32 25.72 21.91 36.51
N CYS A 33 26.07 22.63 35.43
CA CYS A 33 26.02 24.09 35.39
C CYS A 33 24.58 24.62 35.38
N LYS A 34 23.67 23.93 34.67
CA LYS A 34 22.23 24.24 34.67
C LYS A 34 21.61 24.09 36.08
N GLN A 35 21.84 22.97 36.76
CA GLN A 35 21.39 22.75 38.15
C GLN A 35 21.91 23.82 39.11
N ARG A 36 23.21 24.16 39.03
CA ARG A 36 23.83 25.20 39.86
C ARG A 36 23.52 26.63 39.40
N ARG A 37 22.65 26.82 38.40
CA ARG A 37 22.23 28.11 37.81
C ARG A 37 23.42 29.01 37.39
N ARG A 38 24.54 28.40 36.98
CA ARG A 38 25.76 29.08 36.51
C ARG A 38 25.86 28.99 34.99
N ARG A 39 26.63 29.89 34.38
CA ARG A 39 26.87 29.88 32.94
C ARG A 39 27.82 28.73 32.59
N CYS A 40 27.45 27.93 31.60
CA CYS A 40 28.33 26.93 31.00
C CYS A 40 29.09 27.56 29.83
N ASP A 41 30.32 27.12 29.61
CA ASP A 41 31.18 27.49 28.49
C ASP A 41 31.02 26.56 27.27
N GLU A 42 30.20 25.51 27.38
CA GLU A 42 29.81 24.56 26.31
C GLU A 42 30.96 23.80 25.61
N THR A 43 32.17 23.84 26.18
CA THR A 43 33.33 23.05 25.73
C THR A 43 33.10 21.56 25.95
N LYS A 44 33.43 20.74 24.94
CA LYS A 44 33.34 19.28 24.94
C LYS A 44 34.74 18.66 25.09
N PRO A 45 34.90 17.51 25.76
CA PRO A 45 33.86 16.68 26.39
C PRO A 45 33.36 17.22 27.75
N SER A 46 34.16 18.04 28.44
CA SER A 46 33.87 18.56 29.79
C SER A 46 33.98 20.08 29.88
N CYS A 47 33.04 20.73 30.57
CA CYS A 47 33.01 22.19 30.70
C CYS A 47 34.17 22.73 31.56
N GLN A 48 34.84 23.81 31.14
CA GLN A 48 35.97 24.37 31.89
C GLN A 48 35.56 24.90 33.27
N GLU A 49 34.33 25.42 33.43
CA GLU A 49 33.82 25.88 34.74
C GLU A 49 33.59 24.70 35.72
N CYS A 50 33.44 23.49 35.18
CA CYS A 50 33.35 22.22 35.91
C CYS A 50 34.75 21.77 36.34
N THR A 51 35.66 21.67 35.37
CA THR A 51 37.06 21.25 35.56
C THR A 51 37.83 22.16 36.52
N LYS A 52 37.70 23.49 36.39
CA LYS A 52 38.34 24.48 37.28
C LYS A 52 37.90 24.41 38.74
N LYS A 53 36.85 23.63 39.07
CA LYS A 53 36.33 23.45 40.43
C LYS A 53 36.44 22.00 40.93
N GLY A 54 37.14 21.14 40.20
CA GLY A 54 37.26 19.72 40.56
C GLY A 54 35.92 19.00 40.56
N LEU A 55 35.02 19.33 39.62
CA LEU A 55 33.69 18.73 39.53
C LEU A 55 33.54 17.94 38.23
N ASP A 56 33.14 16.68 38.33
CA ASP A 56 32.85 15.86 37.16
C ASP A 56 31.72 16.46 36.32
N CYS A 57 32.02 16.65 35.03
CA CYS A 57 31.07 17.16 34.05
C CYS A 57 30.34 15.98 33.39
N PRO A 58 29.01 15.85 33.52
CA PRO A 58 28.24 14.73 32.94
C PRO A 58 28.03 14.86 31.41
N GLY A 59 28.95 15.52 30.72
CA GLY A 59 28.86 15.84 29.30
C GLY A 59 27.62 16.65 28.90
N TYR A 60 27.25 16.51 27.63
CA TYR A 60 26.12 17.18 26.98
C TYR A 60 25.21 16.13 26.36
N GLN A 61 24.20 15.69 27.11
CA GLN A 61 23.22 14.73 26.61
C GLN A 61 22.50 15.29 25.38
N LYS A 62 22.50 14.54 24.27
CA LYS A 62 21.48 14.69 23.23
C LYS A 62 20.15 14.28 23.88
N LYS A 63 19.16 15.18 23.92
CA LYS A 63 17.81 14.78 24.33
C LYS A 63 17.22 13.83 23.26
N PRO A 64 16.60 12.70 23.62
CA PRO A 64 15.61 12.09 22.72
C PRO A 64 14.46 13.08 22.50
N LEU A 65 13.86 13.05 21.31
CA LEU A 65 12.77 13.95 20.93
C LEU A 65 11.44 13.43 21.48
N GLU A 66 10.98 14.00 22.59
CA GLU A 66 9.58 13.88 23.03
C GLU A 66 8.79 15.08 22.53
N TRP A 67 7.77 14.83 21.70
CA TRP A 67 6.84 15.86 21.25
C TRP A 67 5.68 15.97 22.24
N ARG A 68 5.40 17.19 22.71
CA ARG A 68 4.23 17.52 23.52
C ARG A 68 3.57 18.76 22.96
N TYR A 69 2.34 18.61 22.46
CA TYR A 69 1.61 19.69 21.82
C TYR A 69 1.23 20.77 22.83
N VAL A 70 1.40 22.02 22.41
CA VAL A 70 0.91 23.23 23.10
C VAL A 70 0.14 24.00 22.06
N PHE A 71 -1.18 24.09 22.23
CA PHE A 71 -2.01 24.96 21.40
C PHE A 71 -1.65 26.41 21.72
N LYS A 72 -1.40 27.19 20.66
CA LYS A 72 -1.35 28.64 20.71
C LYS A 72 -2.56 29.16 19.96
N GLU A 73 -3.49 29.75 20.68
CA GLU A 73 -4.45 30.68 20.12
C GLU A 73 -3.70 31.99 19.87
N GLU A 74 -3.92 32.63 18.72
CA GLU A 74 -3.30 33.91 18.39
C GLU A 74 -4.27 35.05 18.72
N ASP A 75 -3.82 35.99 19.56
CA ASP A 75 -4.60 37.15 19.98
C ASP A 75 -4.99 38.04 18.78
N ASN A 76 -6.23 38.53 18.78
CA ASN A 76 -6.57 39.71 17.99
C ASN A 76 -7.34 40.76 18.82
N TYR A 77 -7.21 42.02 18.44
CA TYR A 77 -7.32 43.18 19.34
C TYR A 77 -8.75 43.55 19.77
N GLY A 78 -8.92 43.70 21.10
CA GLY A 78 -9.38 44.96 21.70
C GLY A 78 -10.87 45.33 21.64
N GLY A 79 -11.63 44.89 22.63
CA GLY A 79 -12.94 45.45 23.00
C GLY A 79 -13.09 45.55 24.52
N GLN A 80 -13.48 46.72 25.04
CA GLN A 80 -13.61 46.96 26.49
C GLN A 80 -14.95 46.42 27.02
N THR A 81 -14.97 45.78 28.20
CA THR A 81 -15.51 46.38 29.44
C THR A 81 -15.61 45.38 30.61
N ASN A 82 -15.37 45.92 31.81
CA ASN A 82 -15.81 45.52 33.15
C ASN A 82 -16.05 44.05 33.53
N SER A 83 -15.25 43.63 34.50
CA SER A 83 -15.61 42.68 35.56
C SER A 83 -16.99 42.91 36.19
N PHE A 84 -17.76 41.85 36.38
CA PHE A 84 -18.48 41.61 37.65
C PHE A 84 -18.64 40.10 37.90
N SER A 85 -18.94 39.76 39.15
CA SER A 85 -18.78 38.43 39.75
C SER A 85 -20.09 37.66 39.93
N VAL A 86 -20.04 36.35 39.65
CA VAL A 86 -20.66 35.23 40.39
C VAL A 86 -22.11 35.40 40.87
N GLN A 87 -23.04 34.54 40.40
CA GLN A 87 -23.80 33.59 41.24
C GLN A 87 -24.65 32.61 40.42
N LEU A 88 -24.81 31.40 40.96
CA LEU A 88 -25.80 30.40 40.54
C LEU A 88 -27.13 30.71 41.26
N ASP A 89 -28.27 30.41 40.64
CA ASP A 89 -29.35 29.70 41.36
C ASP A 89 -30.35 29.00 40.44
N ASP A 90 -31.15 28.12 41.03
CA ASP A 90 -31.97 27.05 40.44
C ASP A 90 -33.48 27.41 40.33
N SER A 91 -34.29 26.54 39.70
CA SER A 91 -35.76 26.30 39.87
C SER A 91 -36.72 26.50 38.68
N PHE A 92 -37.13 25.36 38.07
CA PHE A 92 -38.49 24.88 37.75
C PHE A 92 -39.68 25.83 37.35
N GLY A 93 -40.44 25.44 36.30
CA GLY A 93 -41.83 25.91 36.05
C GLY A 93 -42.51 25.41 34.75
N GLN A 94 -43.85 25.29 34.75
CA GLN A 94 -44.74 24.68 33.70
C GLN A 94 -45.78 25.73 33.18
N GLU A 95 -46.54 25.61 32.06
CA GLU A 95 -46.78 24.56 31.05
C GLU A 95 -47.45 25.09 29.73
N GLN A 96 -47.74 24.19 28.77
CA GLN A 96 -48.82 24.22 27.75
C GLN A 96 -48.90 25.27 26.59
N ILE A 97 -48.51 24.80 25.38
CA ILE A 97 -49.24 24.75 24.09
C ILE A 97 -50.32 25.83 23.75
N THR A 98 -50.12 26.63 22.68
CA THR A 98 -51.01 26.64 21.47
C THR A 98 -50.44 27.37 20.23
N THR A 99 -50.77 26.86 19.02
CA THR A 99 -50.81 27.50 17.67
C THR A 99 -49.57 28.12 17.00
N THR A 100 -49.30 27.61 15.77
CA THR A 100 -48.43 28.09 14.67
C THR A 100 -49.12 29.16 13.78
N PRO A 101 -48.51 29.77 12.72
CA PRO A 101 -47.17 29.55 12.11
C PRO A 101 -46.33 30.83 11.76
N GLU A 102 -45.17 30.56 11.14
CA GLU A 102 -44.37 31.37 10.17
C GLU A 102 -43.00 31.98 10.57
N SER A 103 -42.04 31.70 9.65
CA SER A 103 -40.75 32.36 9.37
C SER A 103 -39.58 32.40 10.38
N GLN A 104 -38.54 31.62 9.99
CA GLN A 104 -37.11 31.97 9.94
C GLN A 104 -36.21 31.94 11.22
N GLU A 105 -34.94 31.57 10.93
CA GLU A 105 -33.67 31.68 11.69
C GLU A 105 -33.22 30.58 12.70
N GLU A 106 -32.00 30.05 12.40
CA GLU A 106 -30.89 29.56 13.25
C GLU A 106 -31.13 28.37 14.23
N GLU A 107 -30.52 27.18 14.02
CA GLU A 107 -29.12 26.74 14.27
C GLU A 107 -28.84 26.16 15.69
N VAL A 108 -27.76 25.37 15.83
CA VAL A 108 -27.23 24.78 17.08
C VAL A 108 -27.95 23.54 17.69
N VAL A 109 -28.12 22.43 16.93
CA VAL A 109 -28.37 21.08 17.53
C VAL A 109 -27.66 19.92 16.77
N HIS A 110 -26.33 19.95 16.60
CA HIS A 110 -25.64 18.84 15.89
C HIS A 110 -24.39 18.23 16.55
N SER A 111 -23.84 18.81 17.62
CA SER A 111 -22.65 18.23 18.29
C SER A 111 -22.93 17.04 19.21
N LYS A 112 -24.16 16.91 19.74
CA LYS A 112 -24.53 15.85 20.71
C LYS A 112 -24.91 14.49 20.09
N ASN A 113 -25.26 14.48 18.80
CA ASN A 113 -25.74 13.27 18.10
C ASN A 113 -24.57 12.36 17.67
N LEU A 114 -23.45 12.94 17.23
CA LEU A 114 -22.23 12.19 16.88
C LEU A 114 -21.61 11.45 18.08
N GLN A 115 -21.68 12.02 19.29
CA GLN A 115 -21.15 11.37 20.50
C GLN A 115 -21.98 10.15 20.91
N SER A 116 -23.32 10.26 20.85
CA SER A 116 -24.23 9.15 21.18
C SER A 116 -24.12 8.00 20.18
N LEU A 117 -23.96 8.30 18.89
CA LEU A 117 -23.68 7.28 17.87
C LEU A 117 -22.34 6.55 18.09
N TRP A 118 -21.33 7.20 18.67
CA TRP A 118 -20.06 6.56 19.09
C TRP A 118 -20.23 5.67 20.32
N ASP A 119 -20.95 6.13 21.33
CA ASP A 119 -21.14 5.39 22.59
C ASP A 119 -22.03 4.14 22.39
N GLU A 120 -23.05 4.21 21.52
CA GLU A 120 -23.98 3.11 21.23
C GLU A 120 -23.39 2.05 20.26
N ALA A 121 -22.50 2.46 19.34
CA ALA A 121 -21.75 1.54 18.48
C ALA A 121 -20.57 0.83 19.20
N SER A 122 -20.03 1.44 20.27
CA SER A 122 -18.89 0.88 21.01
C SER A 122 -19.28 -0.13 22.09
N SER A 123 -20.53 -0.07 22.58
CA SER A 123 -20.98 -0.81 23.78
C SER A 123 -21.75 -2.10 23.51
N THR A 124 -22.08 -2.41 22.26
CA THR A 124 -22.98 -3.52 21.90
C THR A 124 -22.30 -4.68 21.15
N LEU A 125 -21.04 -4.52 20.73
CA LEU A 125 -20.42 -5.38 19.70
C LEU A 125 -19.42 -6.43 20.19
N PHE A 126 -18.90 -6.31 21.43
CA PHE A 126 -17.90 -7.25 21.98
C PHE A 126 -18.38 -8.11 23.15
N ASP A 127 -19.54 -7.79 23.76
CA ASP A 127 -20.09 -8.52 24.90
C ASP A 127 -20.89 -9.79 24.51
N GLU A 128 -21.15 -10.02 23.21
CA GLU A 128 -21.90 -11.18 22.70
C GLU A 128 -21.02 -12.35 22.19
N LEU A 129 -19.72 -12.36 22.51
CA LEU A 129 -18.86 -13.51 22.21
C LEU A 129 -19.09 -14.66 23.21
N PRO A 130 -19.22 -15.92 22.77
CA PRO A 130 -19.40 -17.05 23.68
C PRO A 130 -18.15 -17.26 24.56
N GLU A 131 -18.35 -17.33 25.87
CA GLU A 131 -17.28 -17.59 26.84
C GLU A 131 -16.57 -18.91 26.52
N ILE A 132 -15.25 -18.84 26.28
CA ILE A 132 -14.42 -20.03 26.08
C ILE A 132 -14.20 -20.69 27.44
N ASP A 133 -14.76 -21.89 27.63
CA ASP A 133 -14.70 -22.65 28.88
C ASP A 133 -13.25 -22.83 29.37
N PRO A 134 -12.90 -22.31 30.58
CA PRO A 134 -11.55 -22.44 31.13
C PRO A 134 -11.15 -23.87 31.53
N SER A 135 -12.06 -24.85 31.48
CA SER A 135 -11.83 -26.25 31.90
C SER A 135 -10.75 -26.99 31.09
N ILE A 136 -10.49 -26.58 29.84
CA ILE A 136 -9.54 -27.27 28.93
C ILE A 136 -8.06 -27.06 29.36
N ARG A 137 -7.77 -26.13 30.27
CA ARG A 137 -6.39 -25.79 30.67
C ARG A 137 -5.72 -26.80 31.64
N ALA A 138 -6.38 -27.92 31.96
CA ALA A 138 -6.06 -28.75 33.13
C ALA A 138 -5.34 -30.09 32.86
N THR A 139 -4.81 -30.39 31.66
CA THR A 139 -3.96 -31.58 31.46
C THR A 139 -2.77 -31.39 30.50
N SER A 140 -1.64 -30.93 31.04
CA SER A 140 -0.31 -31.49 30.72
C SER A 140 0.79 -30.81 31.58
N LYS A 141 1.14 -31.41 32.72
CA LYS A 141 2.41 -31.13 33.38
C LYS A 141 3.51 -31.90 32.66
N LEU A 142 4.48 -31.19 32.08
CA LEU A 142 5.79 -31.71 31.70
C LEU A 142 6.86 -30.71 32.17
N ASP A 143 7.97 -31.26 32.64
CA ASP A 143 8.91 -30.61 33.57
C ASP A 143 9.90 -29.62 32.91
N PRO A 144 10.53 -28.73 33.70
CA PRO A 144 11.44 -27.70 33.21
C PRO A 144 12.85 -28.25 32.91
N ILE A 145 13.02 -28.89 31.75
CA ILE A 145 14.36 -29.24 31.21
C ILE A 145 14.45 -28.84 29.74
N LEU A 146 14.53 -27.52 29.48
CA LEU A 146 14.79 -26.98 28.14
C LEU A 146 15.44 -25.57 28.16
N SER A 147 16.05 -25.19 29.29
CA SER A 147 16.70 -23.89 29.47
C SER A 147 18.12 -23.79 28.90
N ASP A 148 18.61 -24.80 28.17
CA ASP A 148 20.02 -24.89 27.74
C ASP A 148 20.23 -25.34 26.28
N LEU A 149 19.24 -25.10 25.42
CA LEU A 149 19.42 -25.14 23.95
C LEU A 149 19.17 -23.75 23.35
N SER A 150 20.10 -22.84 23.66
CA SER A 150 20.28 -21.58 22.93
C SER A 150 20.77 -21.84 21.51
N ILE A 151 19.90 -22.38 20.66
CA ILE A 151 20.11 -22.32 19.21
C ILE A 151 19.92 -20.86 18.80
N ASN A 152 20.99 -20.25 18.31
CA ASN A 152 20.98 -18.91 17.72
C ASN A 152 20.04 -18.90 16.50
N LYS A 153 18.75 -18.58 16.70
CA LYS A 153 17.86 -18.21 15.60
C LYS A 153 18.29 -16.82 15.11
N PRO A 154 18.62 -16.63 13.83
CA PRO A 154 18.77 -15.29 13.27
C PRO A 154 17.43 -14.55 13.37
N ALA A 155 17.49 -13.23 13.56
CA ALA A 155 16.32 -12.38 13.66
C ALA A 155 15.72 -12.10 12.27
N THR A 156 15.10 -13.13 11.66
CA THR A 156 14.56 -13.09 10.30
C THR A 156 13.17 -13.70 10.26
N HIS A 157 12.19 -12.95 10.77
CA HIS A 157 10.78 -12.87 10.34
C HIS A 157 10.05 -12.00 11.37
N SER A 158 9.45 -10.90 10.93
CA SER A 158 8.45 -10.17 11.73
C SER A 158 7.12 -10.92 11.67
N ASP A 159 7.08 -12.08 12.33
CA ASP A 159 5.91 -12.94 12.45
C ASP A 159 4.74 -12.16 13.07
N SER A 160 3.60 -12.13 12.39
CA SER A 160 2.34 -11.47 12.81
C SER A 160 1.95 -11.86 14.23
N LEU A 161 2.07 -13.15 14.54
CA LEU A 161 1.74 -13.73 15.84
C LEU A 161 2.76 -13.31 16.91
N SER A 162 4.03 -13.07 16.54
CA SER A 162 5.04 -12.57 17.47
C SER A 162 4.76 -11.13 17.92
N VAL A 163 4.12 -10.30 17.09
CA VAL A 163 3.69 -8.93 17.44
C VAL A 163 2.57 -8.98 18.47
N LEU A 164 1.55 -9.81 18.23
CA LEU A 164 0.45 -10.03 19.19
C LEU A 164 0.95 -10.66 20.50
N HIS A 165 1.73 -11.74 20.41
CA HIS A 165 2.23 -12.47 21.57
C HIS A 165 3.11 -11.58 22.45
N ARG A 166 4.00 -10.76 21.86
CA ARG A 166 4.80 -9.77 22.59
C ARG A 166 3.90 -8.86 23.43
N ARG A 167 2.80 -8.37 22.86
CA ARG A 167 1.89 -7.44 23.55
C ARG A 167 1.09 -8.09 24.65
N LEU A 168 0.49 -9.25 24.39
CA LEU A 168 -0.24 -10.02 25.40
C LEU A 168 0.69 -10.42 26.57
N ALA A 169 1.96 -10.74 26.29
CA ALA A 169 2.94 -11.09 27.30
C ALA A 169 3.54 -9.89 28.07
N THR A 170 3.67 -8.70 27.45
CA THR A 170 4.23 -7.51 28.11
C THR A 170 3.18 -6.60 28.77
N SER A 171 1.89 -6.83 28.52
CA SER A 171 0.84 -6.00 29.09
C SER A 171 0.56 -6.36 30.55
N PRO A 172 0.74 -5.43 31.52
CA PRO A 172 0.32 -5.65 32.91
C PRO A 172 -1.20 -5.50 33.10
N VAL A 173 -1.95 -5.32 32.02
CA VAL A 173 -3.37 -5.01 31.99
C VAL A 173 -4.19 -6.31 32.08
N PRO A 174 -5.11 -6.45 33.05
CA PRO A 174 -6.05 -7.58 33.11
C PRO A 174 -6.80 -7.83 31.81
N SER A 175 -7.12 -9.08 31.52
CA SER A 175 -7.73 -9.51 30.25
C SER A 175 -9.05 -8.80 29.90
N PHE A 176 -9.83 -8.38 30.91
CA PHE A 176 -11.08 -7.64 30.72
C PHE A 176 -10.91 -6.16 30.31
N LEU A 177 -9.68 -5.62 30.37
CA LEU A 177 -9.34 -4.28 29.89
C LEU A 177 -8.66 -4.32 28.50
N ILE A 178 -8.65 -5.48 27.84
CA ILE A 178 -8.15 -5.64 26.48
C ILE A 178 -9.20 -5.13 25.49
N HIS A 179 -9.08 -3.87 25.10
CA HIS A 179 -9.97 -3.25 24.10
C HIS A 179 -9.60 -3.71 22.68
N MET A 180 -10.39 -4.63 22.11
CA MET A 180 -10.14 -5.22 20.79
C MET A 180 -9.91 -4.19 19.65
N PRO A 181 -10.72 -3.13 19.51
CA PRO A 181 -10.46 -2.06 18.53
C PRO A 181 -9.06 -1.43 18.66
N ALA A 182 -8.55 -1.30 19.89
CA ALA A 182 -7.21 -0.73 20.11
C ALA A 182 -6.10 -1.70 19.66
N ILE A 183 -6.27 -3.01 19.85
CA ILE A 183 -5.35 -4.02 19.28
C ILE A 183 -5.36 -3.95 17.76
N LEU A 184 -6.54 -3.92 17.14
CA LEU A 184 -6.69 -3.91 15.68
C LEU A 184 -6.06 -2.66 15.05
N VAL A 185 -6.33 -1.47 15.60
CA VAL A 185 -5.70 -0.21 15.16
C VAL A 185 -4.17 -0.28 15.31
N GLN A 186 -3.67 -0.83 16.42
CA GLN A 186 -2.22 -0.96 16.60
C GLN A 186 -1.64 -1.96 15.58
N TYR A 187 -2.23 -3.15 15.45
CA TYR A 187 -1.82 -4.19 14.49
C TYR A 187 -1.82 -3.70 13.04
N TYR A 188 -2.74 -2.79 12.67
CA TYR A 188 -2.67 -2.10 11.38
C TYR A 188 -1.33 -1.39 11.19
N PHE A 189 -0.90 -0.59 12.17
CA PHE A 189 0.36 0.15 12.08
C PHE A 189 1.61 -0.74 12.20
N ASP A 190 1.59 -1.88 12.87
CA ASP A 190 2.79 -2.73 12.97
C ASP A 190 2.94 -3.74 11.82
N TYR A 191 1.84 -4.22 11.26
CA TYR A 191 1.85 -5.36 10.34
C TYR A 191 1.12 -5.09 9.02
N VAL A 192 -0.13 -4.63 9.07
CA VAL A 192 -0.95 -4.45 7.86
C VAL A 192 -0.35 -3.39 6.94
N CYS A 193 0.03 -2.24 7.49
CA CYS A 193 0.59 -1.13 6.73
C CYS A 193 1.91 -1.52 6.03
N LYS A 194 2.73 -2.39 6.63
CA LYS A 194 3.93 -3.00 6.01
C LYS A 194 3.62 -4.09 4.98
N SER A 195 2.44 -4.70 5.05
CA SER A 195 2.05 -5.80 4.15
C SER A 195 1.22 -5.31 2.96
N TRP A 196 0.62 -4.13 3.10
CA TRP A 196 -0.16 -3.43 2.06
C TRP A 196 0.68 -2.40 1.28
N SER A 197 1.85 -2.00 1.79
CA SER A 197 2.80 -1.08 1.14
C SER A 197 4.06 -1.83 0.68
N SER A 198 4.63 -1.48 -0.47
CA SER A 198 5.82 -2.19 -1.00
C SER A 198 7.12 -1.87 -0.28
N PHE A 199 7.14 -0.83 0.55
CA PHE A 199 8.18 -0.55 1.54
C PHE A 199 7.53 -0.02 2.81
N ASP A 200 8.21 -0.11 3.95
CA ASP A 200 7.71 0.49 5.19
C ASP A 200 8.80 1.17 6.01
N SER A 201 8.60 2.47 6.21
CA SER A 201 9.42 3.32 7.05
C SER A 201 8.55 4.42 7.67
N PRO A 202 9.07 5.29 8.56
CA PRO A 202 8.33 6.45 9.06
C PRO A 202 7.84 7.41 7.96
N LEU A 203 8.36 7.28 6.73
CA LEU A 203 8.01 8.10 5.56
C LEU A 203 6.83 7.55 4.75
N ASN A 204 6.41 6.30 4.99
CA ASN A 204 5.29 5.65 4.29
C ASN A 204 4.01 6.52 4.36
N PRO A 205 3.40 6.92 3.23
CA PRO A 205 2.28 7.85 3.22
C PRO A 205 1.02 7.21 3.80
N PHE A 206 0.78 5.91 3.60
CA PHE A 206 -0.34 5.20 4.22
C PHE A 206 -0.20 5.10 5.74
N ARG A 207 1.03 5.11 6.26
CA ARG A 207 1.32 5.25 7.69
C ARG A 207 1.06 6.67 8.17
N ILE A 208 1.65 7.68 7.51
CA ILE A 208 1.56 9.09 7.91
C ILE A 208 0.11 9.59 7.85
N ILE A 209 -0.56 9.44 6.70
CA ILE A 209 -1.89 10.00 6.47
C ILE A 209 -2.90 9.33 7.41
N VAL A 210 -2.92 8.00 7.48
CA VAL A 210 -3.84 7.30 8.39
C VAL A 210 -3.55 7.62 9.86
N SER A 211 -2.28 7.79 10.28
CA SER A 211 -1.95 8.20 11.66
C SER A 211 -2.53 9.55 12.09
N ARG A 212 -2.80 10.44 11.13
CA ARG A 212 -3.43 11.76 11.35
C ARG A 212 -4.97 11.67 11.37
N LEU A 213 -5.54 10.71 10.65
CA LEU A 213 -6.98 10.64 10.36
C LEU A 213 -7.77 9.65 11.22
N TRP A 214 -7.16 8.53 11.64
CA TRP A 214 -7.89 7.41 12.28
C TRP A 214 -8.69 7.78 13.54
N SER A 215 -8.31 8.85 14.25
CA SER A 215 -9.01 9.30 15.47
C SER A 215 -10.10 10.35 15.21
N ARG A 216 -10.27 10.79 13.95
CA ARG A 216 -11.19 11.86 13.54
C ARG A 216 -12.16 11.42 12.44
N ASN A 217 -11.74 10.50 11.58
CA ASN A 217 -12.54 9.97 10.49
C ASN A 217 -12.99 8.55 10.81
N ALA A 218 -14.30 8.37 11.05
CA ALA A 218 -14.88 7.09 11.44
C ALA A 218 -14.79 6.03 10.33
N ALA A 219 -14.88 6.41 9.05
CA ALA A 219 -14.72 5.45 7.96
C ALA A 219 -13.30 4.85 7.98
N ILE A 220 -12.26 5.69 8.06
CA ILE A 220 -10.86 5.24 8.15
C ILE A 220 -10.63 4.42 9.43
N TYR A 221 -11.21 4.82 10.58
CA TYR A 221 -11.13 4.09 11.85
C TYR A 221 -11.63 2.64 11.73
N TYR A 222 -12.79 2.44 11.10
CA TYR A 222 -13.34 1.10 10.90
C TYR A 222 -12.61 0.35 9.78
N THR A 223 -12.15 1.01 8.72
CA THR A 223 -11.38 0.36 7.64
C THR A 223 -10.07 -0.26 8.16
N ILE A 224 -9.29 0.45 8.98
CA ILE A 224 -8.04 -0.14 9.50
C ILE A 224 -8.28 -1.33 10.44
N GLN A 225 -9.40 -1.35 11.15
CA GLN A 225 -9.82 -2.50 11.95
C GLN A 225 -10.24 -3.67 11.06
N SER A 226 -11.00 -3.39 10.00
CA SER A 226 -11.40 -4.35 8.96
C SER A 226 -10.19 -5.06 8.36
N MET A 227 -9.20 -4.29 7.92
CA MET A 227 -7.95 -4.82 7.34
C MET A 227 -7.14 -5.65 8.36
N ALA A 228 -7.04 -5.18 9.62
CA ALA A 228 -6.37 -5.90 10.68
C ALA A 228 -7.06 -7.22 11.02
N ALA A 229 -8.39 -7.21 11.16
CA ALA A 229 -9.18 -8.41 11.45
C ALA A 229 -9.15 -9.42 10.29
N ALA A 230 -9.20 -8.96 9.03
CA ALA A 230 -9.03 -9.82 7.86
C ALA A 230 -7.64 -10.48 7.80
N SER A 231 -6.57 -9.72 8.08
CA SER A 231 -5.22 -10.28 8.17
C SER A 231 -5.11 -11.32 9.30
N LEU A 232 -5.72 -11.06 10.46
CA LEU A 232 -5.73 -11.99 11.60
C LEU A 232 -6.67 -13.18 11.42
N ALA A 233 -7.63 -13.13 10.48
CA ALA A 233 -8.50 -14.26 10.15
C ALA A 233 -7.74 -15.44 9.50
N ASN A 234 -6.48 -15.23 9.07
CA ASN A 234 -5.57 -16.29 8.66
C ASN A 234 -5.34 -17.30 9.81
N ASP A 235 -5.16 -16.79 11.03
CA ASP A 235 -4.78 -17.54 12.24
C ASP A 235 -5.94 -17.73 13.24
N PHE A 236 -6.84 -16.73 13.33
CA PHE A 236 -7.93 -16.67 14.31
C PHE A 236 -9.30 -16.60 13.60
N PRO A 237 -10.00 -17.74 13.40
CA PRO A 237 -11.24 -17.78 12.59
C PRO A 237 -12.33 -16.78 13.01
N GLY A 238 -12.45 -16.47 14.31
CA GLY A 238 -13.41 -15.48 14.81
C GLY A 238 -13.19 -14.05 14.30
N MET A 239 -11.96 -13.70 13.86
CA MET A 239 -11.68 -12.39 13.28
C MET A 239 -12.34 -12.16 11.93
N LYS A 240 -12.79 -13.24 11.23
CA LYS A 240 -13.54 -13.09 9.98
C LYS A 240 -14.83 -12.29 10.17
N THR A 241 -15.59 -12.60 11.23
CA THR A 241 -16.86 -11.92 11.55
C THR A 241 -16.62 -10.46 11.91
N ILE A 242 -15.64 -10.19 12.79
CA ILE A 242 -15.25 -8.84 13.20
C ILE A 242 -14.79 -8.01 12.00
N GLY A 243 -14.03 -8.62 11.08
CA GLY A 243 -13.61 -7.99 9.84
C GLY A 243 -14.79 -7.57 8.98
N ILE A 244 -15.74 -8.46 8.71
CA ILE A 244 -16.94 -8.14 7.91
C ILE A 244 -17.79 -7.04 8.57
N GLN A 245 -18.00 -7.13 9.90
CA GLN A 245 -18.77 -6.12 10.64
C GLN A 245 -18.12 -4.73 10.58
N THR A 246 -16.81 -4.65 10.83
CA THR A 246 -16.07 -3.38 10.77
C THR A 246 -15.99 -2.84 9.33
N GLN A 247 -15.93 -3.70 8.31
CA GLN A 247 -16.08 -3.28 6.91
C GLN A 247 -17.43 -2.62 6.64
N GLN A 248 -18.53 -3.25 7.07
CA GLN A 248 -19.89 -2.72 6.91
C GLN A 248 -20.07 -1.38 7.63
N GLN A 249 -19.48 -1.23 8.83
CA GLN A 249 -19.44 0.04 9.54
C GLN A 249 -18.64 1.12 8.78
N ALA A 250 -17.48 0.77 8.21
CA ALA A 250 -16.69 1.69 7.39
C ALA A 250 -17.46 2.19 6.16
N ILE A 251 -18.15 1.27 5.46
CA ILE A 251 -19.00 1.58 4.30
C ILE A 251 -20.19 2.45 4.69
N ALA A 252 -20.84 2.17 5.84
CA ALA A 252 -21.92 3.00 6.36
C ALA A 252 -21.44 4.41 6.73
N CYS A 253 -20.29 4.54 7.40
CA CYS A 253 -19.67 5.83 7.70
C CYS A 253 -19.28 6.61 6.43
N LEU A 254 -18.77 5.94 5.40
CA LEU A 254 -18.45 6.56 4.12
C LEU A 254 -19.70 7.13 3.42
N ARG A 255 -20.76 6.32 3.32
CA ARG A 255 -22.04 6.71 2.69
C ARG A 255 -22.80 7.78 3.46
N ASN A 256 -22.72 7.77 4.79
CA ASN A 256 -23.44 8.70 5.67
C ASN A 256 -22.69 10.02 5.92
N ASN A 257 -21.47 10.20 5.41
CA ASN A 257 -20.69 11.42 5.62
C ASN A 257 -21.34 12.61 4.88
N PRO A 258 -21.92 13.60 5.57
CA PRO A 258 -22.69 14.65 4.91
C PRO A 258 -21.75 15.59 4.14
N ARG A 259 -21.97 15.72 2.83
CA ARG A 259 -21.28 16.67 1.93
C ARG A 259 -21.74 18.13 2.17
N VAL A 260 -21.75 18.59 3.43
CA VAL A 260 -22.39 19.83 3.89
C VAL A 260 -21.42 20.70 4.72
N GLY A 261 -21.04 21.86 4.18
CA GLY A 261 -20.26 22.88 4.91
C GLY A 261 -19.23 23.61 4.06
N SER A 262 -19.45 24.90 3.78
CA SER A 262 -18.71 25.66 2.74
C SER A 262 -17.28 26.13 3.12
N LEU A 263 -16.66 25.58 4.18
CA LEU A 263 -15.42 26.14 4.76
C LEU A 263 -14.26 25.15 4.95
N HIS A 264 -14.46 23.84 4.74
CA HIS A 264 -13.41 22.81 4.92
C HIS A 264 -13.38 21.73 3.82
N ARG A 265 -13.82 22.05 2.60
CA ARG A 265 -13.94 21.08 1.49
C ARG A 265 -12.65 20.32 1.18
N ASP A 266 -11.55 21.03 0.96
CA ASP A 266 -10.30 20.47 0.43
C ASP A 266 -9.78 19.25 1.21
N ASN A 267 -9.84 19.27 2.55
CA ASN A 267 -9.39 18.15 3.37
C ASN A 267 -10.39 16.98 3.38
N GLN A 268 -11.70 17.27 3.31
CA GLN A 268 -12.74 16.24 3.38
C GLN A 268 -12.77 15.38 2.11
N ASP A 269 -12.40 15.95 0.97
CA ASP A 269 -12.32 15.25 -0.32
C ASP A 269 -11.11 14.29 -0.43
N ASP A 270 -9.96 14.64 0.17
CA ASP A 270 -8.79 13.75 0.32
C ASP A 270 -9.11 12.55 1.23
N GLU A 271 -9.75 12.82 2.38
CA GLU A 271 -10.19 11.79 3.33
C GLU A 271 -11.20 10.82 2.71
N TYR A 272 -12.12 11.33 1.86
CA TYR A 272 -13.09 10.52 1.13
C TYR A 272 -12.42 9.59 0.13
N PHE A 273 -11.50 10.11 -0.68
CA PHE A 273 -10.73 9.31 -1.64
C PHE A 273 -9.92 8.20 -0.96
N LEU A 274 -9.24 8.52 0.15
CA LEU A 274 -8.47 7.53 0.89
C LEU A 274 -9.36 6.42 1.47
N ALA A 275 -10.54 6.77 2.00
CA ALA A 275 -11.48 5.79 2.52
C ALA A 275 -12.04 4.89 1.39
N LEU A 276 -12.40 5.45 0.22
CA LEU A 276 -12.77 4.68 -0.97
C LEU A 276 -11.66 3.70 -1.39
N LEU A 277 -10.42 4.19 -1.50
CA LEU A 277 -9.25 3.39 -1.88
C LEU A 277 -9.00 2.25 -0.90
N MET A 278 -8.98 2.52 0.41
CA MET A 278 -8.72 1.51 1.43
C MET A 278 -9.84 0.47 1.51
N ILE A 279 -11.11 0.86 1.40
CA ILE A 279 -12.25 -0.07 1.42
C ILE A 279 -12.24 -0.93 0.15
N GLY A 280 -12.18 -0.31 -1.03
CA GLY A 280 -12.28 -1.00 -2.32
C GLY A 280 -11.11 -1.93 -2.62
N MET A 281 -9.88 -1.60 -2.19
CA MET A 281 -8.71 -2.49 -2.32
C MET A 281 -8.75 -3.69 -1.35
N THR A 282 -9.68 -3.69 -0.37
CA THR A 282 -9.71 -4.68 0.72
C THR A 282 -10.99 -5.50 0.78
N THR A 283 -11.96 -5.28 -0.11
CA THR A 283 -13.13 -6.15 -0.32
C THR A 283 -12.75 -7.63 -0.46
N ALA A 284 -11.79 -7.91 -1.35
CA ALA A 284 -11.21 -9.22 -1.62
C ALA A 284 -10.56 -9.91 -0.40
N TRP A 285 -10.37 -9.19 0.72
CA TRP A 285 -9.83 -9.74 1.97
C TRP A 285 -10.91 -10.43 2.81
N HIS A 286 -12.18 -10.04 2.62
CA HIS A 286 -13.34 -10.53 3.38
C HIS A 286 -14.20 -11.50 2.56
N ASP A 287 -14.39 -11.21 1.27
CA ASP A 287 -14.88 -12.13 0.25
C ASP A 287 -14.02 -11.99 -1.00
N ALA A 288 -13.31 -13.06 -1.37
CA ALA A 288 -12.42 -13.05 -2.53
C ALA A 288 -13.13 -12.92 -3.89
N GLY A 289 -14.47 -13.00 -3.93
CA GLY A 289 -15.27 -12.65 -5.11
C GLY A 289 -15.65 -11.17 -5.21
N ASP A 290 -15.53 -10.39 -4.14
CA ASP A 290 -15.79 -8.95 -4.18
C ASP A 290 -14.56 -8.20 -4.68
N LEU A 291 -14.61 -7.85 -5.97
CA LEU A 291 -13.55 -7.16 -6.70
C LEU A 291 -13.44 -5.65 -6.37
N GLY A 292 -14.38 -5.09 -5.60
CA GLY A 292 -14.34 -3.67 -5.20
C GLY A 292 -14.57 -2.66 -6.33
N LEU A 293 -15.07 -3.10 -7.50
CA LEU A 293 -15.14 -2.29 -8.72
C LEU A 293 -16.07 -1.07 -8.62
N GLU A 294 -17.11 -1.13 -7.77
CA GLU A 294 -17.97 0.02 -7.49
C GLU A 294 -17.16 1.18 -6.87
N TYR A 295 -16.29 0.86 -5.91
CA TYR A 295 -15.41 1.82 -5.24
C TYR A 295 -14.31 2.33 -6.18
N LEU A 296 -13.78 1.48 -7.07
CA LEU A 296 -12.80 1.88 -8.09
C LEU A 296 -13.40 2.94 -9.03
N LYS A 297 -14.62 2.69 -9.50
CA LYS A 297 -15.37 3.65 -10.34
C LYS A 297 -15.61 4.96 -9.59
N GLU A 298 -16.10 4.90 -8.35
CA GLU A 298 -16.36 6.12 -7.58
C GLU A 298 -15.08 6.91 -7.27
N ALA A 299 -13.96 6.24 -6.98
CA ALA A 299 -12.67 6.88 -6.76
C ALA A 299 -12.13 7.56 -8.02
N LYS A 300 -12.31 6.95 -9.20
CA LYS A 300 -12.02 7.55 -10.51
C LYS A 300 -12.88 8.79 -10.77
N ASP A 301 -14.21 8.65 -10.66
CA ASP A 301 -15.16 9.74 -10.90
C ASP A 301 -14.91 10.94 -9.96
N HIS A 302 -14.56 10.67 -8.69
CA HIS A 302 -14.16 11.70 -7.72
C HIS A 302 -12.85 12.38 -8.11
N LEU A 303 -11.78 11.63 -8.43
CA LEU A 303 -10.48 12.22 -8.76
C LEU A 303 -10.53 13.07 -10.03
N THR A 304 -11.20 12.60 -11.10
CA THR A 304 -11.40 13.37 -12.34
C THR A 304 -12.21 14.64 -12.09
N LYS A 305 -13.27 14.57 -11.28
CA LYS A 305 -14.05 15.75 -10.90
C LYS A 305 -13.22 16.78 -10.12
N GLN A 306 -12.39 16.34 -9.18
CA GLN A 306 -11.53 17.24 -8.42
C GLN A 306 -10.43 17.88 -9.31
N GLN A 307 -9.85 17.12 -10.24
CA GLN A 307 -8.91 17.66 -11.24
C GLN A 307 -9.53 18.79 -12.07
N GLN A 308 -10.80 18.69 -12.45
CA GLN A 308 -11.53 19.73 -13.18
C GLN A 308 -11.86 20.97 -12.33
N LEU A 309 -11.97 20.82 -11.00
CA LEU A 309 -12.30 21.90 -10.07
C LEU A 309 -11.06 22.66 -9.58
N CYS A 310 -9.94 21.98 -9.39
CA CYS A 310 -8.70 22.57 -8.87
C CYS A 310 -7.87 23.26 -9.95
N GLN A 311 -8.11 24.56 -10.14
CA GLN A 311 -7.29 25.42 -11.02
C GLN A 311 -6.03 25.95 -10.32
N ASP A 312 -5.98 25.93 -8.98
CA ASP A 312 -4.85 26.45 -8.18
C ASP A 312 -3.82 25.37 -7.84
N ALA A 313 -2.64 25.47 -8.47
CA ALA A 313 -1.49 24.58 -8.26
C ALA A 313 -0.92 24.56 -6.83
N ASN A 314 -1.31 25.51 -5.96
CA ASN A 314 -0.84 25.61 -4.57
C ASN A 314 -1.78 24.95 -3.54
N SER A 315 -2.95 24.45 -3.96
CA SER A 315 -3.94 23.79 -3.11
C SER A 315 -3.38 22.55 -2.38
N THR A 316 -4.01 22.16 -1.27
CA THR A 316 -3.64 20.93 -0.54
C THR A 316 -3.84 19.69 -1.42
N PHE A 317 -4.94 19.67 -2.18
CA PHE A 317 -5.25 18.65 -3.17
C PHE A 317 -4.15 18.53 -4.25
N ALA A 318 -3.72 19.63 -4.87
CA ALA A 318 -2.68 19.60 -5.91
C ALA A 318 -1.35 18.97 -5.45
N LYS A 319 -1.06 18.98 -4.14
CA LYS A 319 0.14 18.34 -3.56
C LYS A 319 -0.03 16.84 -3.30
N GLN A 320 -1.25 16.37 -3.09
CA GLN A 320 -1.57 14.96 -2.88
C GLN A 320 -2.06 14.25 -4.15
N TYR A 321 -2.48 15.01 -5.16
CA TYR A 321 -2.96 14.50 -6.44
C TYR A 321 -2.01 13.47 -7.10
N PRO A 322 -0.67 13.67 -7.14
CA PRO A 322 0.23 12.65 -7.69
C PRO A 322 0.20 11.32 -6.93
N LEU A 323 0.11 11.34 -5.59
CA LEU A 323 -0.03 10.13 -4.76
C LEU A 323 -1.31 9.38 -5.14
N PHE A 324 -2.44 10.08 -5.25
CA PHE A 324 -3.74 9.47 -5.57
C PHE A 324 -3.84 8.97 -7.00
N GLN A 325 -3.26 9.67 -7.98
CA GLN A 325 -3.17 9.21 -9.37
C GLN A 325 -2.35 7.91 -9.47
N GLN A 326 -1.23 7.82 -8.78
CA GLN A 326 -0.41 6.60 -8.73
C GLN A 326 -1.10 5.46 -7.97
N CYS A 327 -1.93 5.77 -6.95
CA CYS A 327 -2.80 4.79 -6.29
C CYS A 327 -3.86 4.22 -7.26
N LEU A 328 -4.53 5.06 -8.04
CA LEU A 328 -5.48 4.59 -9.07
C LEU A 328 -4.78 3.77 -10.16
N LEU A 329 -3.59 4.15 -10.62
CA LEU A 329 -2.84 3.38 -11.61
C LEU A 329 -2.59 1.95 -11.13
N TYR A 330 -2.14 1.77 -9.87
CA TYR A 330 -1.93 0.45 -9.30
C TYR A 330 -3.22 -0.36 -9.16
N TRP A 331 -4.31 0.25 -8.68
CA TRP A 331 -5.59 -0.45 -8.55
C TRP A 331 -6.17 -0.86 -9.92
N ASN A 332 -6.13 0.02 -10.92
CA ASN A 332 -6.53 -0.30 -12.28
C ASN A 332 -5.67 -1.42 -12.90
N MET A 333 -4.37 -1.42 -12.63
CA MET A 333 -3.45 -2.50 -13.04
C MET A 333 -3.88 -3.86 -12.49
N LEU A 334 -4.24 -3.95 -11.20
CA LEU A 334 -4.75 -5.19 -10.61
C LEU A 334 -6.16 -5.57 -11.11
N ALA A 335 -7.00 -4.58 -11.39
CA ALA A 335 -8.37 -4.78 -11.87
C ALA A 335 -8.43 -5.18 -13.36
N ALA A 336 -7.41 -4.89 -14.16
CA ALA A 336 -7.44 -5.06 -15.61
C ALA A 336 -7.69 -6.49 -16.10
N PHE A 337 -7.31 -7.52 -15.32
CA PHE A 337 -7.61 -8.92 -15.66
C PHE A 337 -9.01 -9.40 -15.23
N VAL A 338 -9.77 -8.60 -14.47
CA VAL A 338 -11.07 -9.01 -13.88
C VAL A 338 -12.23 -8.05 -14.17
N ALA A 339 -11.98 -6.78 -14.44
CA ALA A 339 -12.99 -5.75 -14.67
C ALA A 339 -13.49 -5.68 -16.12
N GLU A 340 -14.59 -4.95 -16.34
CA GLU A 340 -15.01 -4.48 -17.66
C GLU A 340 -14.25 -3.21 -18.05
N ASP A 341 -13.96 -3.04 -19.35
CA ASP A 341 -13.21 -1.89 -19.87
C ASP A 341 -13.83 -0.53 -19.54
N SER A 342 -15.17 -0.44 -19.43
CA SER A 342 -15.89 0.78 -19.08
C SER A 342 -15.57 1.31 -17.67
N LEU A 343 -15.10 0.45 -16.77
CA LEU A 343 -14.78 0.80 -15.38
C LEU A 343 -13.32 1.25 -15.22
N LEU A 344 -12.46 0.90 -16.17
CA LEU A 344 -11.02 1.11 -16.13
C LEU A 344 -10.60 2.52 -16.62
N LEU A 345 -9.35 2.93 -16.38
CA LEU A 345 -8.78 4.17 -16.93
C LEU A 345 -8.54 4.05 -18.44
N THR A 346 -8.91 5.10 -19.20
CA THR A 346 -8.62 5.18 -20.64
C THR A 346 -7.13 5.30 -20.90
N GLU A 347 -6.67 4.84 -22.07
CA GLU A 347 -5.27 4.97 -22.49
C GLU A 347 -4.80 6.43 -22.50
N GLU A 348 -5.63 7.35 -22.96
CA GLU A 348 -5.40 8.80 -22.92
C GLU A 348 -5.12 9.27 -21.48
N SER A 349 -5.94 8.88 -20.49
CA SER A 349 -5.74 9.25 -19.08
C SER A 349 -4.48 8.65 -18.44
N VAL A 350 -3.85 7.64 -19.06
CA VAL A 350 -2.62 6.98 -18.58
C VAL A 350 -1.38 7.49 -19.34
N LEU A 351 -1.55 7.94 -20.58
CA LEU A 351 -0.49 8.47 -21.43
C LEU A 351 -0.32 10.00 -21.33
N GLU A 352 -1.36 10.75 -20.91
CA GLU A 352 -1.28 12.19 -20.62
C GLU A 352 -0.63 12.51 -19.25
N ALA A 353 -0.15 11.50 -18.51
CA ALA A 353 0.59 11.72 -17.28
C ALA A 353 1.94 12.43 -17.57
N PRO A 354 2.20 13.63 -17.03
CA PRO A 354 3.35 14.43 -17.42
C PRO A 354 4.64 13.94 -16.76
N GLU A 355 5.63 13.61 -17.61
CA GLU A 355 7.07 13.39 -17.31
C GLU A 355 7.38 12.30 -16.24
N PRO A 356 8.60 11.74 -16.20
CA PRO A 356 9.02 10.80 -15.15
C PRO A 356 8.98 11.36 -13.72
N GLU A 357 8.71 12.67 -13.54
CA GLU A 357 8.59 13.33 -12.24
C GLU A 357 7.33 12.95 -11.44
N THR A 358 6.28 12.37 -12.05
CA THR A 358 5.02 12.02 -11.35
C THR A 358 5.06 10.77 -10.48
N SER A 359 6.15 9.99 -10.47
CA SER A 359 6.25 8.76 -9.67
C SER A 359 6.69 9.01 -8.21
N VAL A 360 6.52 10.25 -7.76
CA VAL A 360 7.09 10.83 -6.54
C VAL A 360 6.01 11.60 -5.78
N TYR A 361 5.97 11.44 -4.45
CA TYR A 361 5.17 12.27 -3.54
C TYR A 361 6.08 13.13 -2.65
N LEU A 362 5.56 14.27 -2.19
CA LEU A 362 6.31 15.23 -1.40
C LEU A 362 6.02 15.08 0.10
N VAL A 363 7.07 14.82 0.89
CA VAL A 363 7.03 14.88 2.37
C VAL A 363 8.02 15.94 2.83
N ASP A 364 7.53 16.99 3.49
CA ASP A 364 8.34 18.11 4.01
C ASP A 364 9.31 18.74 2.98
N GLY A 365 8.95 18.69 1.69
CA GLY A 365 9.75 19.17 0.57
C GLY A 365 10.76 18.18 0.00
N GLN A 366 10.80 16.94 0.50
CA GLN A 366 11.58 15.84 -0.06
C GLN A 366 10.73 15.00 -1.02
N ALA A 367 11.31 14.70 -2.18
CA ALA A 367 10.78 13.81 -3.19
C ALA A 367 10.98 12.33 -2.78
N LEU A 368 9.90 11.58 -2.54
CA LEU A 368 9.95 10.16 -2.21
C LEU A 368 9.23 9.30 -3.26
N PRO A 369 9.75 8.12 -3.64
CA PRO A 369 9.14 7.26 -4.64
C PRO A 369 7.82 6.65 -4.15
N HIS A 370 6.79 6.66 -5.00
CA HIS A 370 5.44 6.19 -4.64
C HIS A 370 5.43 4.72 -4.13
N PRO A 371 4.72 4.37 -3.05
CA PRO A 371 4.84 3.03 -2.45
C PRO A 371 4.36 1.87 -3.31
N TRP A 372 3.49 2.09 -4.30
CA TRP A 372 3.02 1.02 -5.20
C TRP A 372 3.51 1.12 -6.64
N THR A 373 4.16 2.21 -7.03
CA THR A 373 4.56 2.41 -8.44
C THR A 373 6.02 2.83 -8.60
N GLY A 374 6.58 3.49 -7.58
CA GLY A 374 8.02 3.70 -7.41
C GLY A 374 8.78 4.07 -8.69
N PRO A 375 9.99 3.53 -8.92
CA PRO A 375 10.73 3.76 -10.17
C PRO A 375 10.24 2.93 -11.37
N PHE A 376 9.13 2.18 -11.25
CA PHE A 376 8.68 1.19 -12.24
C PHE A 376 7.25 1.43 -12.74
N SER A 377 6.74 2.65 -12.56
CA SER A 377 5.42 3.11 -13.00
C SER A 377 5.19 2.92 -14.51
N LYS A 378 6.20 3.11 -15.37
CA LYS A 378 6.12 2.81 -16.82
C LYS A 378 5.95 1.30 -17.06
N SER A 379 6.63 0.43 -16.31
CA SER A 379 6.45 -1.03 -16.41
C SER A 379 5.04 -1.46 -16.00
N LEU A 380 4.50 -0.87 -14.93
CA LEU A 380 3.10 -1.08 -14.51
C LEU A 380 2.08 -0.55 -15.54
N SER A 381 2.34 0.61 -16.13
CA SER A 381 1.48 1.20 -17.18
C SER A 381 1.45 0.32 -18.43
N LEU A 382 2.60 -0.20 -18.87
CA LEU A 382 2.69 -1.15 -19.98
C LEU A 382 1.99 -2.49 -19.65
N PHE A 383 2.17 -3.02 -18.44
CA PHE A 383 1.50 -4.24 -18.00
C PHE A 383 -0.03 -4.06 -17.89
N TYR A 384 -0.49 -2.90 -17.41
CA TYR A 384 -1.90 -2.53 -17.38
C TYR A 384 -2.53 -2.49 -18.79
N GLN A 385 -1.87 -1.83 -19.74
CA GLN A 385 -2.33 -1.78 -21.14
C GLN A 385 -2.35 -3.19 -21.77
N THR A 386 -1.32 -3.99 -21.49
CA THR A 386 -1.24 -5.40 -21.92
C THR A 386 -2.40 -6.22 -21.35
N ALA A 387 -2.66 -6.12 -20.05
CA ALA A 387 -3.73 -6.84 -19.36
C ALA A 387 -5.11 -6.55 -19.98
N ARG A 388 -5.37 -5.28 -20.34
CA ARG A 388 -6.61 -4.89 -21.05
C ARG A 388 -6.71 -5.52 -22.43
N VAL A 389 -5.69 -5.37 -23.28
CA VAL A 389 -5.68 -5.96 -24.64
C VAL A 389 -5.83 -7.48 -24.60
N VAL A 390 -5.11 -8.13 -23.69
CA VAL A 390 -5.17 -9.58 -23.45
C VAL A 390 -6.56 -10.02 -22.99
N ARG A 391 -7.16 -9.34 -22.01
CA ARG A 391 -8.50 -9.68 -21.51
C ARG A 391 -9.57 -9.46 -22.58
N ALA A 392 -9.53 -8.34 -23.29
CA ALA A 392 -10.44 -8.05 -24.40
C ALA A 392 -10.37 -9.14 -25.47
N ALA A 393 -9.16 -9.54 -25.90
CA ALA A 393 -8.98 -10.62 -26.85
C ALA A 393 -9.51 -11.97 -26.34
N ARG A 394 -9.24 -12.37 -25.07
CA ARG A 394 -9.80 -13.61 -24.52
C ARG A 394 -11.32 -13.58 -24.43
N ILE A 395 -11.93 -12.44 -24.07
CA ILE A 395 -13.40 -12.29 -24.05
C ILE A 395 -13.98 -12.39 -25.47
N LEU A 396 -13.36 -11.73 -26.45
CA LEU A 396 -13.76 -11.76 -27.86
C LEU A 396 -13.72 -13.18 -28.44
N TYR A 397 -12.65 -13.95 -28.20
CA TYR A 397 -12.60 -15.34 -28.63
C TYR A 397 -13.64 -16.22 -27.89
N ARG A 398 -13.91 -15.97 -26.60
CA ARG A 398 -14.92 -16.71 -25.82
C ARG A 398 -16.34 -16.49 -26.34
N THR A 399 -16.71 -15.28 -26.73
CA THR A 399 -18.05 -15.00 -27.27
C THR A 399 -18.27 -15.59 -28.66
N CYS A 400 -17.19 -15.79 -29.44
CA CYS A 400 -17.22 -16.37 -30.79
C CYS A 400 -17.38 -17.92 -30.81
N VAL A 401 -17.07 -18.63 -29.72
CA VAL A 401 -17.14 -20.11 -29.67
C VAL A 401 -18.57 -20.67 -29.53
N GLY A 402 -19.59 -19.82 -29.34
CA GLY A 402 -21.00 -20.21 -29.49
C GLY A 402 -21.37 -20.39 -30.97
N GLU A 403 -22.04 -21.50 -31.32
CA GLU A 403 -22.31 -21.95 -32.71
C GLU A 403 -22.52 -20.81 -33.73
N PRO A 404 -21.49 -20.46 -34.53
CA PRO A 404 -21.62 -19.42 -35.54
C PRO A 404 -22.44 -19.94 -36.71
N ASP A 405 -23.50 -19.22 -37.05
CA ASP A 405 -24.30 -19.50 -38.25
C ASP A 405 -23.38 -19.29 -39.48
N PRO A 406 -23.03 -20.34 -40.27
CA PRO A 406 -21.89 -20.31 -41.20
C PRO A 406 -22.07 -19.40 -42.42
N THR A 407 -23.17 -18.65 -42.45
CA THR A 407 -23.51 -17.64 -43.46
C THR A 407 -23.26 -16.20 -42.99
N THR A 408 -22.94 -15.99 -41.70
CA THR A 408 -22.80 -14.65 -41.10
C THR A 408 -21.33 -14.29 -40.91
N PHE A 409 -20.80 -13.49 -41.85
CA PHE A 409 -19.43 -12.99 -41.77
C PHE A 409 -19.39 -11.76 -40.86
N ASP A 410 -18.90 -11.90 -39.62
CA ASP A 410 -18.84 -10.79 -38.66
C ASP A 410 -17.63 -9.90 -38.93
N PHE A 411 -17.87 -8.82 -39.69
CA PHE A 411 -16.88 -7.79 -39.96
C PHE A 411 -16.49 -6.98 -38.71
N ALA A 412 -17.35 -6.90 -37.69
CA ALA A 412 -17.03 -6.18 -36.46
C ALA A 412 -16.02 -6.97 -35.62
N PHE A 413 -16.25 -8.28 -35.44
CA PHE A 413 -15.29 -9.20 -34.81
C PHE A 413 -13.90 -9.09 -35.43
N LEU A 414 -13.80 -9.21 -36.76
CA LEU A 414 -12.52 -9.14 -37.48
C LEU A 414 -11.83 -7.78 -37.35
N MET A 415 -12.59 -6.68 -37.31
CA MET A 415 -12.00 -5.35 -37.08
C MET A 415 -11.48 -5.19 -35.65
N GLU A 416 -12.18 -5.72 -34.65
CA GLU A 416 -11.77 -5.67 -33.26
C GLU A 416 -10.54 -6.56 -32.99
N GLU A 417 -10.51 -7.77 -33.56
CA GLU A 417 -9.35 -8.68 -33.53
C GLU A 417 -8.09 -8.01 -34.11
N VAL A 418 -8.22 -7.33 -35.25
CA VAL A 418 -7.11 -6.61 -35.90
C VAL A 418 -6.65 -5.39 -35.08
N ASP A 419 -7.56 -4.61 -34.48
CA ASP A 419 -7.18 -3.48 -33.62
C ASP A 419 -6.47 -3.97 -32.33
N LEU A 420 -6.98 -5.03 -31.70
CA LEU A 420 -6.36 -5.65 -30.53
C LEU A 420 -4.96 -6.18 -30.85
N ARG A 421 -4.78 -6.83 -32.01
CA ARG A 421 -3.45 -7.25 -32.48
C ARG A 421 -2.53 -6.05 -32.69
N GLN A 422 -2.97 -5.00 -33.38
CA GLN A 422 -2.16 -3.79 -33.62
C GLN A 422 -1.79 -3.05 -32.32
N LYS A 423 -2.63 -3.15 -31.27
CA LYS A 423 -2.29 -2.65 -29.92
C LYS A 423 -1.24 -3.54 -29.26
N ALA A 424 -1.36 -4.86 -29.37
CA ALA A 424 -0.37 -5.80 -28.85
C ALA A 424 1.01 -5.67 -29.52
N GLU A 425 1.06 -5.48 -30.84
CA GLU A 425 2.29 -5.22 -31.61
C GLU A 425 2.99 -3.94 -31.13
N ARG A 426 2.25 -2.83 -30.97
CA ARG A 426 2.78 -1.57 -30.42
C ARG A 426 3.34 -1.74 -29.00
N LEU A 427 2.64 -2.49 -28.15
CA LEU A 427 3.08 -2.77 -26.78
C LEU A 427 4.35 -3.65 -26.74
N GLU A 428 4.47 -4.62 -27.64
CA GLU A 428 5.69 -5.44 -27.78
C GLU A 428 6.89 -4.57 -28.17
N GLU A 429 6.75 -3.71 -29.18
CA GLU A 429 7.80 -2.78 -29.60
C GLU A 429 8.19 -1.81 -28.47
N ASP A 430 7.21 -1.21 -27.80
CA ASP A 430 7.43 -0.32 -26.64
C ASP A 430 8.28 -1.02 -25.56
N MET A 431 8.01 -2.29 -25.25
CA MET A 431 8.75 -3.06 -24.23
C MET A 431 10.15 -3.47 -24.67
N LEU A 432 10.31 -3.85 -25.94
CA LEU A 432 11.57 -4.34 -26.50
C LEU A 432 12.58 -3.21 -26.76
N PHE A 433 12.11 -2.01 -27.14
CA PHE A 433 12.95 -0.88 -27.49
C PHE A 433 13.05 0.21 -26.39
N THR A 434 12.05 0.35 -25.51
CA THR A 434 12.15 1.32 -24.40
C THR A 434 13.03 0.77 -23.29
N GLY A 435 14.17 1.44 -23.04
CA GLY A 435 14.95 1.23 -21.83
C GLY A 435 14.23 1.84 -20.61
N PHE A 436 14.03 1.06 -19.54
CA PHE A 436 13.57 1.63 -18.28
C PHE A 436 14.67 2.50 -17.66
N SER A 437 14.46 3.82 -17.66
CA SER A 437 15.32 4.74 -16.92
C SER A 437 15.19 4.47 -15.42
N SER A 438 16.19 3.84 -14.83
CA SER A 438 16.19 3.38 -13.43
C SER A 438 16.31 4.51 -12.40
N TYR A 439 15.95 5.75 -12.75
CA TYR A 439 16.18 6.93 -11.91
C TYR A 439 15.13 7.07 -10.81
N CYS A 440 15.24 6.21 -9.80
CA CYS A 440 14.95 6.68 -8.45
C CYS A 440 16.09 7.62 -8.05
N GLY A 441 15.78 8.86 -7.67
CA GLY A 441 16.77 9.74 -7.04
C GLY A 441 17.37 9.10 -5.78
N PRO A 442 18.53 9.56 -5.30
CA PRO A 442 19.28 8.96 -4.19
C PRO A 442 18.64 9.28 -2.82
N VAL A 443 17.36 8.94 -2.66
CA VAL A 443 16.57 9.19 -1.47
C VAL A 443 16.42 7.88 -0.73
N ASP A 444 17.21 7.74 0.34
CA ASP A 444 17.12 6.63 1.27
C ASP A 444 15.75 6.67 1.96
N ILE A 445 14.89 5.71 1.59
CA ILE A 445 13.54 5.56 2.11
C ILE A 445 13.57 5.14 3.60
N GLY A 446 14.71 4.64 4.09
CA GLY A 446 14.89 4.12 5.44
C GLY A 446 14.34 2.71 5.66
N ASP A 447 13.94 2.01 4.61
CA ASP A 447 13.58 0.58 4.63
C ASP A 447 14.75 -0.26 4.13
N THR A 448 15.36 -1.05 5.02
CA THR A 448 16.47 -1.96 4.70
C THR A 448 16.02 -3.27 4.07
N ASP A 449 14.74 -3.64 4.21
CA ASP A 449 14.19 -4.89 3.67
C ASP A 449 13.84 -4.75 2.18
N THR A 450 13.69 -3.51 1.70
CA THR A 450 13.23 -3.18 0.34
C THR A 450 14.17 -2.19 -0.39
N PRO A 451 15.43 -2.57 -0.68
CA PRO A 451 16.34 -1.74 -1.48
C PRO A 451 15.82 -1.47 -2.91
N PRO A 452 16.23 -0.36 -3.55
CA PRO A 452 15.81 0.00 -4.91
C PRO A 452 16.04 -1.08 -5.98
N SER A 453 17.04 -1.97 -5.78
CA SER A 453 17.28 -3.11 -6.66
C SER A 453 16.09 -4.05 -6.78
N HIS A 454 15.32 -4.28 -5.70
CA HIS A 454 14.13 -5.14 -5.76
C HIS A 454 13.07 -4.57 -6.71
N PHE A 455 12.89 -3.24 -6.72
CA PHE A 455 11.97 -2.57 -7.64
C PHE A 455 12.44 -2.63 -9.10
N ILE A 456 13.76 -2.59 -9.35
CA ILE A 456 14.32 -2.75 -10.71
C ILE A 456 14.12 -4.19 -11.20
N THR A 457 14.43 -5.19 -10.39
CA THR A 457 14.17 -6.60 -10.71
C THR A 457 12.68 -6.87 -10.94
N LEU A 458 11.80 -6.25 -10.14
CA LEU A 458 10.36 -6.36 -10.31
C LEU A 458 9.86 -5.66 -11.59
N ALA A 459 10.40 -4.48 -11.93
CA ALA A 459 10.12 -3.80 -13.19
C ALA A 459 10.40 -4.69 -14.41
N GLU A 460 11.52 -5.42 -14.37
CA GLU A 460 11.89 -6.39 -15.40
C GLU A 460 10.95 -7.60 -15.42
N ALA A 461 10.58 -8.12 -14.25
CA ALA A 461 9.62 -9.23 -14.14
C ALA A 461 8.25 -8.85 -14.72
N TYR A 462 7.76 -7.63 -14.46
CA TYR A 462 6.53 -7.12 -15.06
C TYR A 462 6.66 -6.93 -16.59
N ARG A 463 7.78 -6.42 -17.10
CA ARG A 463 8.02 -6.35 -18.56
C ARG A 463 8.01 -7.73 -19.20
N CYS A 464 8.76 -8.66 -18.66
CA CYS A 464 8.84 -10.03 -19.17
C CYS A 464 7.48 -10.73 -19.08
N ALA A 465 6.71 -10.50 -18.01
CA ALA A 465 5.35 -11.01 -17.89
C ALA A 465 4.40 -10.41 -18.94
N SER A 466 4.46 -9.10 -19.22
CA SER A 466 3.70 -8.47 -20.31
C SER A 466 4.01 -9.12 -21.67
N LEU A 467 5.28 -9.24 -22.02
CA LEU A 467 5.71 -9.92 -23.26
C LEU A 467 5.20 -11.36 -23.31
N LEU A 468 5.28 -12.10 -22.20
CA LEU A 468 4.76 -13.45 -22.11
C LEU A 468 3.25 -13.51 -22.37
N GLN A 469 2.45 -12.58 -21.82
CA GLN A 469 1.00 -12.57 -22.06
C GLN A 469 0.68 -12.23 -23.53
N ILE A 470 1.40 -11.28 -24.14
CA ILE A 470 1.27 -10.94 -25.57
C ILE A 470 1.60 -12.18 -26.43
N TYR A 471 2.75 -12.80 -26.21
CA TYR A 471 3.18 -13.98 -26.97
C TYR A 471 2.32 -15.23 -26.73
N HIS A 472 1.61 -15.32 -25.60
CA HIS A 472 0.65 -16.39 -25.35
C HIS A 472 -0.65 -16.20 -26.14
N VAL A 473 -1.20 -14.97 -26.14
CA VAL A 473 -2.52 -14.68 -26.76
C VAL A 473 -2.42 -14.36 -28.25
N PHE A 474 -1.30 -13.78 -28.70
CA PHE A 474 -1.02 -13.41 -30.08
C PHE A 474 0.29 -14.10 -30.56
N PRO A 475 0.28 -15.44 -30.72
CA PRO A 475 1.50 -16.21 -31.01
C PRO A 475 2.21 -15.78 -32.31
N ASP A 476 1.45 -15.30 -33.30
CA ASP A 476 1.98 -14.78 -34.57
C ASP A 476 3.00 -13.66 -34.37
N ILE A 477 2.82 -12.78 -33.37
CA ILE A 477 3.74 -11.67 -33.09
C ILE A 477 5.12 -12.23 -32.72
N LEU A 478 5.15 -13.29 -31.91
CA LEU A 478 6.40 -13.96 -31.54
C LEU A 478 7.02 -14.68 -32.75
N ASP A 479 6.21 -15.37 -33.55
CA ASP A 479 6.69 -16.05 -34.75
C ASP A 479 7.25 -15.06 -35.80
N GLU A 480 6.65 -13.88 -35.94
CA GLU A 480 7.17 -12.78 -36.75
C GLU A 480 8.49 -12.25 -36.18
N ARG A 481 8.55 -11.97 -34.87
CA ARG A 481 9.77 -11.50 -34.19
C ARG A 481 10.93 -12.50 -34.32
N ILE A 482 10.65 -13.80 -34.21
CA ILE A 482 11.63 -14.89 -34.42
C ILE A 482 12.10 -14.91 -35.89
N ARG A 483 11.19 -14.87 -36.87
CA ARG A 483 11.53 -14.85 -38.30
C ARG A 483 12.39 -13.64 -38.68
N LEU A 484 12.02 -12.45 -38.20
CA LEU A 484 12.76 -11.20 -38.43
C LEU A 484 14.17 -11.28 -37.83
N SER A 485 14.29 -11.81 -36.59
CA SER A 485 15.59 -11.95 -35.89
C SER A 485 16.52 -12.99 -36.52
N GLN A 486 16.02 -13.91 -37.34
CA GLN A 486 16.82 -14.83 -38.16
C GLN A 486 17.31 -14.22 -39.48
N SER A 487 16.75 -13.08 -39.90
CA SER A 487 17.08 -12.46 -41.19
C SER A 487 18.41 -11.69 -41.13
N PRO A 488 19.34 -11.91 -42.08
CA PRO A 488 20.64 -11.25 -42.04
C PRO A 488 20.51 -9.77 -42.40
N GLY A 489 20.79 -8.89 -41.42
CA GLY A 489 20.86 -7.44 -41.61
C GLY A 489 19.75 -6.62 -40.97
N GLN A 490 18.89 -7.22 -40.12
CA GLN A 490 18.00 -6.45 -39.24
C GLN A 490 18.59 -6.27 -37.83
N ASP A 491 18.29 -5.14 -37.21
CA ASP A 491 18.65 -4.86 -35.82
C ASP A 491 17.74 -5.67 -34.87
N ILE A 492 18.32 -6.72 -34.27
CA ILE A 492 17.64 -7.52 -33.24
C ILE A 492 17.48 -6.64 -31.98
N PRO A 493 16.27 -6.52 -31.39
CA PRO A 493 16.07 -5.73 -30.18
C PRO A 493 17.01 -6.20 -29.07
N PRO A 494 17.75 -5.31 -28.37
CA PRO A 494 18.76 -5.72 -27.40
C PRO A 494 18.21 -6.64 -26.30
N LEU A 495 16.99 -6.37 -25.82
CA LEU A 495 16.32 -7.23 -24.84
C LEU A 495 16.02 -8.62 -25.40
N PHE A 496 15.46 -8.70 -26.61
CA PHE A 496 15.14 -9.98 -27.26
C PHE A 496 16.40 -10.84 -27.46
N SER A 497 17.51 -10.19 -27.85
CA SER A 497 18.83 -10.82 -27.92
C SER A 497 19.30 -11.34 -26.57
N VAL A 498 19.20 -10.54 -25.50
CA VAL A 498 19.60 -10.94 -24.13
C VAL A 498 18.75 -12.10 -23.58
N LEU A 499 17.44 -12.11 -23.83
CA LEU A 499 16.52 -13.13 -23.34
C LEU A 499 16.66 -14.47 -24.06
N PHE A 500 16.98 -14.48 -25.36
CA PHE A 500 16.84 -15.67 -26.20
C PHE A 500 18.11 -16.09 -26.98
N SER A 501 19.26 -15.43 -26.79
CA SER A 501 20.51 -15.85 -27.43
C SER A 501 21.05 -17.18 -26.87
N SER A 502 21.14 -18.19 -27.73
CA SER A 502 21.83 -19.45 -27.42
C SER A 502 23.34 -19.27 -27.39
N THR A 503 24.02 -19.88 -26.40
CA THR A 503 25.47 -19.71 -26.13
C THR A 503 26.42 -20.39 -27.14
N SER A 504 25.94 -20.77 -28.33
CA SER A 504 26.70 -21.48 -29.37
C SER A 504 27.11 -20.54 -30.51
N SER A 505 28.39 -20.14 -30.50
CA SER A 505 28.99 -19.02 -31.23
C SER A 505 29.19 -19.17 -32.75
N VAL A 506 28.29 -19.88 -33.48
CA VAL A 506 28.43 -20.06 -34.94
C VAL A 506 27.14 -19.82 -35.74
N ASN A 507 25.95 -20.11 -35.19
CA ASN A 507 24.66 -19.78 -35.84
C ASN A 507 23.62 -19.44 -34.75
N ILE A 508 22.96 -18.28 -34.86
CA ILE A 508 21.83 -17.94 -33.97
C ILE A 508 20.60 -18.71 -34.47
N THR A 509 20.31 -19.85 -33.84
CA THR A 509 19.10 -20.62 -34.09
C THR A 509 18.13 -20.39 -32.94
N PHE A 510 17.09 -19.60 -33.16
CA PHE A 510 16.06 -19.37 -32.15
C PHE A 510 15.19 -20.63 -31.98
N PRO A 511 14.75 -20.94 -30.74
CA PRO A 511 13.83 -22.05 -30.49
C PRO A 511 12.42 -21.78 -31.04
N SER A 512 11.53 -22.77 -30.97
CA SER A 512 10.11 -22.59 -31.35
C SER A 512 9.41 -21.59 -30.43
N SER A 513 8.29 -21.01 -30.88
CA SER A 513 7.46 -20.10 -30.09
C SER A 513 7.12 -20.67 -28.70
N GLU A 514 6.62 -21.90 -28.61
CA GLU A 514 6.35 -22.58 -27.32
C GLU A 514 7.57 -22.62 -26.39
N VAL A 515 8.73 -23.05 -26.89
CA VAL A 515 9.96 -23.17 -26.09
C VAL A 515 10.46 -21.78 -25.69
N THR A 516 10.28 -20.77 -26.54
CA THR A 516 10.61 -19.37 -26.25
C THR A 516 9.75 -18.82 -25.11
N ARG A 517 8.43 -19.11 -25.09
CA ARG A 517 7.54 -18.76 -23.96
C ARG A 517 7.92 -19.50 -22.66
N ARG A 518 8.23 -20.81 -22.73
CA ARG A 518 8.74 -21.59 -21.59
C ARG A 518 10.03 -20.97 -21.01
N ILE A 519 10.99 -20.59 -21.85
CA ILE A 519 12.24 -19.91 -21.43
C ILE A 519 11.94 -18.56 -20.77
N LEU A 520 11.02 -17.76 -21.34
CA LEU A 520 10.63 -16.47 -20.77
C LEU A 520 9.95 -16.63 -19.40
N ALA A 521 9.07 -17.64 -19.23
CA ALA A 521 8.46 -17.97 -17.95
C ALA A 521 9.50 -18.38 -16.90
N LEU A 522 10.49 -19.21 -17.26
CA LEU A 522 11.62 -19.57 -16.40
C LEU A 522 12.49 -18.36 -16.04
N HIS A 523 12.70 -17.42 -16.98
CA HIS A 523 13.41 -16.18 -16.72
C HIS A 523 12.68 -15.30 -15.69
N ILE A 524 11.35 -15.17 -15.79
CA ILE A 524 10.53 -14.43 -14.79
C ILE A 524 10.65 -15.09 -13.41
N VAL A 525 10.63 -16.43 -13.33
CA VAL A 525 10.86 -17.15 -12.06
C VAL A 525 12.26 -16.89 -11.49
N SER A 526 13.27 -16.75 -12.35
CA SER A 526 14.66 -16.41 -11.97
C SER A 526 14.82 -14.94 -11.53
N LEU A 527 14.08 -14.01 -12.13
CA LEU A 527 14.01 -12.61 -11.68
C LEU A 527 13.37 -12.52 -10.30
N LEU A 528 12.20 -13.14 -10.11
CA LEU A 528 11.52 -13.12 -8.82
C LEU A 528 12.40 -13.72 -7.71
N ASP A 529 13.08 -14.84 -7.96
CA ASP A 529 13.98 -15.53 -7.01
C ASP A 529 15.14 -14.67 -6.46
N GLN A 530 15.49 -13.58 -7.14
CA GLN A 530 16.48 -12.61 -6.64
C GLN A 530 15.91 -11.69 -5.53
N ILE A 531 14.58 -11.63 -5.40
CA ILE A 531 13.87 -10.82 -4.40
C ILE A 531 13.54 -11.72 -3.19
N PRO A 532 14.09 -11.45 -1.99
CA PRO A 532 13.80 -12.23 -0.81
C PRO A 532 12.33 -12.08 -0.37
N THR A 533 11.76 -13.12 0.20
CA THR A 533 10.37 -13.15 0.71
C THR A 533 10.10 -12.16 1.86
N THR A 534 11.16 -11.61 2.46
CA THR A 534 11.10 -10.52 3.44
C THR A 534 10.89 -9.13 2.83
N SER A 535 11.09 -8.96 1.51
CA SER A 535 10.92 -7.69 0.80
C SER A 535 9.46 -7.20 0.87
N GLY A 536 9.27 -5.88 1.03
CA GLY A 536 7.93 -5.28 1.02
C GLY A 536 7.19 -5.44 -0.32
N THR A 537 7.92 -5.60 -1.44
CA THR A 537 7.37 -5.81 -2.80
C THR A 537 6.46 -7.03 -2.94
N ARG A 538 6.43 -7.93 -1.96
CA ARG A 538 5.64 -9.17 -1.92
C ARG A 538 4.14 -9.01 -2.23
N CYS A 539 3.53 -7.84 -2.01
CA CYS A 539 2.14 -7.59 -2.43
C CYS A 539 1.96 -7.63 -3.96
N MET A 540 3.01 -7.38 -4.74
CA MET A 540 2.97 -7.33 -6.21
C MET A 540 3.28 -8.67 -6.89
N HIS A 541 3.82 -9.62 -6.15
CA HIS A 541 4.21 -10.92 -6.70
C HIS A 541 3.02 -11.80 -7.17
N PRO A 542 1.84 -11.82 -6.52
CA PRO A 542 0.77 -12.77 -6.86
C PRO A 542 0.29 -12.72 -8.31
N ILE A 543 0.07 -11.53 -8.88
CA ILE A 543 -0.37 -11.40 -10.29
C ILE A 543 0.69 -11.93 -11.26
N VAL A 544 1.99 -11.66 -11.02
CA VAL A 544 3.08 -12.16 -11.87
C VAL A 544 3.17 -13.69 -11.79
N LEU A 545 2.99 -14.27 -10.60
CA LEU A 545 2.97 -15.73 -10.39
C LEU A 545 1.77 -16.42 -11.07
N ALA A 546 0.62 -15.74 -11.17
CA ALA A 546 -0.51 -16.22 -11.96
C ALA A 546 -0.20 -16.18 -13.47
N CYS A 547 0.31 -15.04 -13.96
CA CYS A 547 0.61 -14.80 -15.38
C CYS A 547 1.57 -15.82 -16.02
N ILE A 548 2.52 -16.37 -15.27
CA ILE A 548 3.48 -17.36 -15.78
C ILE A 548 2.97 -18.81 -15.80
N SER A 549 1.84 -19.09 -15.15
CA SER A 549 1.40 -20.47 -14.89
C SER A 549 1.12 -21.26 -16.18
N SER A 550 0.53 -20.62 -17.20
CA SER A 550 0.20 -21.22 -18.52
C SER A 550 1.41 -21.61 -19.37
N ASP A 551 2.61 -21.12 -19.06
CA ASP A 551 3.82 -21.40 -19.86
C ASP A 551 4.84 -22.25 -19.08
N LEU A 552 4.56 -22.55 -17.81
CA LEU A 552 5.23 -23.60 -17.04
C LEU A 552 4.54 -24.96 -17.30
N ILE A 553 4.50 -25.40 -18.55
CA ILE A 553 3.87 -26.67 -19.00
C ILE A 553 4.92 -27.59 -19.63
N PHE A 554 4.90 -28.87 -19.25
CA PHE A 554 5.78 -29.90 -19.80
C PHE A 554 5.64 -30.08 -21.32
N SER A 555 6.72 -30.53 -21.95
CA SER A 555 6.75 -30.79 -23.39
C SER A 555 5.93 -32.03 -23.74
N ASN A 556 5.12 -31.98 -24.82
CA ASN A 556 4.20 -33.08 -25.19
C ASN A 556 4.94 -34.41 -25.48
N ASP A 557 6.14 -34.35 -26.08
CA ASP A 557 7.00 -35.51 -26.39
C ASP A 557 7.84 -35.99 -25.17
N SER A 558 7.63 -35.41 -23.99
CA SER A 558 8.40 -35.73 -22.78
C SER A 558 7.93 -37.00 -22.11
N LEU A 559 8.85 -37.66 -21.39
CA LEU A 559 8.54 -38.77 -20.49
C LEU A 559 7.60 -38.35 -19.33
N PHE A 560 7.52 -37.03 -19.08
CA PHE A 560 6.67 -36.42 -18.05
C PHE A 560 5.43 -35.70 -18.62
N GLY A 561 5.21 -35.75 -19.93
CA GLY A 561 4.05 -35.15 -20.60
C GLY A 561 2.84 -36.09 -20.68
N PRO A 562 1.64 -35.56 -20.98
CA PRO A 562 0.41 -36.35 -21.07
C PRO A 562 0.43 -37.44 -22.16
N ALA A 563 1.34 -37.34 -23.15
CA ALA A 563 1.51 -38.30 -24.25
C ALA A 563 2.79 -39.15 -24.13
N ALA A 564 3.29 -39.39 -22.92
CA ALA A 564 4.54 -40.11 -22.65
C ALA A 564 4.62 -41.53 -23.28
N ASN A 565 5.24 -41.61 -24.46
CA ASN A 565 5.60 -42.87 -25.10
C ASN A 565 6.91 -43.44 -24.53
N ALA A 566 7.06 -44.77 -24.53
CA ALA A 566 8.12 -45.50 -23.82
C ALA A 566 9.57 -45.29 -24.30
N ILE A 567 9.84 -44.34 -25.20
CA ILE A 567 11.18 -43.99 -25.72
C ILE A 567 11.34 -42.45 -25.80
N ALA A 568 10.92 -41.73 -24.76
CA ALA A 568 11.15 -40.28 -24.62
C ALA A 568 12.51 -39.99 -23.97
N SER A 569 13.26 -39.03 -24.54
CA SER A 569 14.52 -38.56 -23.97
C SER A 569 14.29 -37.60 -22.80
N LEU A 570 15.13 -37.67 -21.75
CA LEU A 570 15.16 -36.69 -20.66
C LEU A 570 15.48 -35.28 -21.21
N ASN A 571 14.46 -34.43 -21.28
CA ASN A 571 14.59 -33.03 -21.65
C ASN A 571 14.93 -32.20 -20.40
N THR A 572 16.02 -31.42 -20.45
CA THR A 572 16.45 -30.57 -19.32
C THR A 572 15.44 -29.47 -19.02
N LEU A 573 14.75 -28.95 -20.03
CA LEU A 573 13.73 -27.91 -19.88
C LEU A 573 12.57 -28.37 -18.99
N ASP A 574 12.12 -29.62 -19.13
CA ASP A 574 11.02 -30.15 -18.30
C ASP A 574 11.44 -30.31 -16.82
N VAL A 575 12.73 -30.57 -16.56
CA VAL A 575 13.29 -30.60 -15.19
C VAL A 575 13.32 -29.18 -14.59
N GLU A 576 13.68 -28.18 -15.38
CA GLU A 576 13.64 -26.77 -14.97
C GLU A 576 12.19 -26.30 -14.71
N ILE A 577 11.24 -26.70 -15.55
CA ILE A 577 9.80 -26.44 -15.36
C ILE A 577 9.29 -27.09 -14.07
N ALA A 578 9.66 -28.35 -13.78
CA ALA A 578 9.29 -29.01 -12.53
C ALA A 578 9.85 -28.27 -11.28
N GLN A 579 11.08 -27.77 -11.36
CA GLN A 579 11.68 -26.96 -10.31
C GLN A 579 10.97 -25.60 -10.15
N ALA A 580 10.63 -24.95 -11.27
CA ALA A 580 9.90 -23.69 -11.30
C ALA A 580 8.48 -23.82 -10.73
N ARG A 581 7.69 -24.82 -11.15
CA ARG A 581 6.36 -25.12 -10.56
C ARG A 581 6.45 -25.31 -9.04
N ARG A 582 7.45 -26.08 -8.56
CA ARG A 582 7.69 -26.28 -7.12
C ARG A 582 8.02 -24.97 -6.41
N ARG A 583 8.88 -24.12 -6.99
CA ARG A 583 9.22 -22.81 -6.44
C ARG A 583 8.00 -21.90 -6.35
N VAL A 584 7.22 -21.78 -7.44
CA VAL A 584 5.98 -20.98 -7.47
C VAL A 584 4.96 -21.47 -6.43
N SER A 585 4.81 -22.79 -6.26
CA SER A 585 3.93 -23.39 -5.24
C SER A 585 4.34 -23.03 -3.82
N LEU A 586 5.64 -23.09 -3.52
CA LEU A 586 6.19 -22.66 -2.22
C LEU A 586 5.97 -21.15 -2.01
N TRP A 587 6.22 -20.35 -3.05
CA TRP A 587 6.05 -18.90 -3.01
C TRP A 587 4.61 -18.48 -2.69
N LEU A 588 3.63 -19.07 -3.39
CA LEU A 588 2.21 -18.81 -3.14
C LEU A 588 1.80 -19.24 -1.73
N SER A 589 2.37 -20.34 -1.22
CA SER A 589 2.16 -20.79 0.16
C SER A 589 2.71 -19.81 1.19
N GLU A 590 3.94 -19.30 1.00
CA GLU A 590 4.56 -18.30 1.87
C GLU A 590 3.83 -16.95 1.84
N LEU A 591 3.39 -16.51 0.65
CA LEU A 591 2.54 -15.32 0.50
C LEU A 591 1.18 -15.52 1.18
N GLY A 592 0.61 -16.73 1.14
CA GLY A 592 -0.63 -17.10 1.82
C GLY A 592 -0.56 -17.07 3.35
N LEU A 593 0.64 -17.10 3.95
CA LEU A 593 0.84 -16.87 5.39
C LEU A 593 0.87 -15.38 5.73
N ILE A 594 1.27 -14.53 4.78
CA ILE A 594 1.55 -13.10 5.01
C ILE A 594 0.35 -12.23 4.62
N LEU A 595 -0.23 -12.51 3.46
CA LEU A 595 -1.33 -11.77 2.83
C LEU A 595 -2.68 -12.41 3.21
N PRO A 596 -3.81 -11.69 3.04
CA PRO A 596 -5.15 -12.19 3.34
C PRO A 596 -5.45 -13.52 2.63
N LYS A 597 -5.81 -14.53 3.41
CA LYS A 597 -5.92 -15.93 2.96
C LYS A 597 -6.89 -16.16 1.81
N LEU A 598 -8.08 -15.56 1.83
CA LEU A 598 -9.17 -15.90 0.89
C LEU A 598 -8.79 -15.64 -0.58
N ARG A 599 -8.24 -14.47 -0.88
CA ARG A 599 -7.75 -14.14 -2.24
C ARG A 599 -6.53 -14.97 -2.63
N MET A 600 -5.60 -15.21 -1.70
CA MET A 600 -4.42 -16.04 -1.96
C MET A 600 -4.79 -17.50 -2.26
N GLN A 601 -5.87 -18.02 -1.66
CA GLN A 601 -6.43 -19.32 -2.01
C GLN A 601 -6.94 -19.35 -3.45
N ARG A 602 -7.75 -18.37 -3.89
CA ARG A 602 -8.21 -18.28 -5.30
C ARG A 602 -7.05 -18.22 -6.29
N ILE A 603 -6.02 -17.40 -6.02
CA ILE A 603 -4.83 -17.29 -6.89
C ILE A 603 -4.07 -18.63 -6.95
N SER A 604 -3.91 -19.30 -5.81
CA SER A 604 -3.27 -20.62 -5.74
C SER A 604 -4.08 -21.70 -6.48
N ASP A 605 -5.41 -21.64 -6.40
CA ASP A 605 -6.31 -22.55 -7.09
C ASP A 605 -6.30 -22.33 -8.61
N VAL A 606 -6.24 -21.09 -9.10
CA VAL A 606 -6.06 -20.79 -10.54
C VAL A 606 -4.77 -21.43 -11.04
N VAL A 607 -3.62 -21.12 -10.41
CA VAL A 607 -2.30 -21.65 -10.83
C VAL A 607 -2.28 -23.19 -10.79
N ARG A 608 -2.83 -23.79 -9.72
CA ARG A 608 -2.92 -25.25 -9.58
C ARG A 608 -3.81 -25.87 -10.66
N MET A 609 -4.99 -25.32 -10.92
CA MET A 609 -5.92 -25.86 -11.92
C MET A 609 -5.39 -25.70 -13.35
N THR A 610 -4.65 -24.62 -13.65
CA THR A 610 -3.97 -24.46 -14.94
C THR A 610 -2.94 -25.57 -15.18
N TRP A 611 -2.17 -25.95 -14.15
CA TRP A 611 -1.25 -27.09 -14.27
C TRP A 611 -1.97 -28.44 -14.31
N GLU A 612 -3.00 -28.66 -13.49
CA GLU A 612 -3.80 -29.90 -13.51
C GLU A 612 -4.40 -30.16 -14.90
N ARG A 613 -5.04 -29.16 -15.52
CA ARG A 613 -5.56 -29.27 -16.90
C ARG A 613 -4.47 -29.52 -17.93
N ALA A 614 -3.35 -28.81 -17.83
CA ALA A 614 -2.22 -28.97 -18.75
C ALA A 614 -1.61 -30.38 -18.67
N ASP A 615 -1.54 -30.95 -17.47
CA ASP A 615 -1.02 -32.31 -17.22
C ASP A 615 -2.04 -33.39 -17.64
N GLU A 616 -3.34 -33.06 -17.73
CA GLU A 616 -4.39 -33.86 -18.38
C GLU A 616 -4.38 -33.73 -19.93
N GLY A 617 -3.55 -32.86 -20.50
CA GLY A 617 -3.44 -32.61 -21.95
C GLY A 617 -4.31 -31.48 -22.49
N VAL A 618 -4.99 -30.72 -21.63
CA VAL A 618 -5.79 -29.54 -22.00
C VAL A 618 -4.98 -28.27 -21.70
N GLN A 619 -4.39 -27.69 -22.75
CA GLN A 619 -3.61 -26.45 -22.61
C GLN A 619 -4.52 -25.21 -22.59
N ASP A 620 -5.05 -24.90 -21.42
CA ASP A 620 -5.80 -23.67 -21.17
C ASP A 620 -4.91 -22.55 -20.61
N TYR A 621 -5.20 -21.32 -21.03
CA TYR A 621 -4.57 -20.13 -20.48
C TYR A 621 -5.18 -19.79 -19.10
N TRP A 622 -4.37 -19.33 -18.15
CA TRP A 622 -4.77 -19.13 -16.75
C TRP A 622 -5.99 -18.21 -16.57
N LEU A 623 -6.15 -17.21 -17.43
CA LEU A 623 -7.29 -16.29 -17.42
C LEU A 623 -8.59 -17.02 -17.79
N ASP A 624 -8.51 -18.01 -18.68
CA ASP A 624 -9.64 -18.86 -19.08
C ASP A 624 -10.07 -19.78 -17.94
N VAL A 625 -9.10 -20.44 -17.30
CA VAL A 625 -9.33 -21.27 -16.11
C VAL A 625 -9.95 -20.46 -14.98
N MET A 626 -9.50 -19.22 -14.76
CA MET A 626 -10.05 -18.34 -13.74
C MET A 626 -11.53 -17.99 -13.99
N ILE A 627 -11.88 -17.59 -15.22
CA ILE A 627 -13.25 -17.19 -15.59
C ILE A 627 -14.20 -18.39 -15.57
N GLU A 628 -13.81 -19.54 -16.11
CA GLU A 628 -14.65 -20.75 -16.14
C GLU A 628 -14.96 -21.32 -14.75
N ARG A 629 -14.07 -21.10 -13.80
CA ARG A 629 -14.18 -21.64 -12.44
C ARG A 629 -14.80 -20.63 -11.45
N GLY A 630 -15.08 -19.40 -11.87
CA GLY A 630 -15.58 -18.33 -10.98
C GLY A 630 -14.54 -17.92 -9.93
N LEU A 631 -13.26 -17.97 -10.28
CA LEU A 631 -12.12 -17.74 -9.37
C LEU A 631 -11.55 -16.31 -9.48
N GLU A 632 -12.26 -15.39 -10.14
CA GLU A 632 -11.84 -13.99 -10.26
C GLU A 632 -11.55 -13.38 -8.88
N THR A 633 -10.43 -12.67 -8.77
CA THR A 633 -10.02 -11.96 -7.56
C THR A 633 -9.01 -10.87 -7.91
N ILE A 634 -8.95 -9.80 -7.12
CA ILE A 634 -7.86 -8.83 -7.16
C ILE A 634 -6.57 -9.51 -6.66
N MET A 635 -5.47 -9.36 -7.42
CA MET A 635 -4.21 -10.10 -7.23
C MET A 635 -3.01 -9.22 -6.79
N GLY A 636 -3.22 -8.27 -5.87
CA GLY A 636 -2.16 -7.40 -5.33
C GLY A 636 -2.39 -6.93 -3.90
#